data_AF-A0A535NZR2-F1
#
_entry.id   AF-A0A535NZR2-F1
#
_cell.length_a   1.000
_cell.length_b   1.000
_cell.length_c   1.000
_cell.angle_alpha   90.00
_cell.angle_beta   90.00
_cell.angle_gamma   90.00
#
_symmetry.space_group_name_H-M   'P 1'
#
loop_
_entity.id
_entity.type
_entity.pdbx_description
1 polymer ?
#
loop_
_entity_poly.entity_id
_entity_poly.type
_entity_poly.pdbx_seq_one_letter_code
_entity_poly.pdbx_strand_id
1 'polypeptide(L)'
;LLSPVDFERMLTEQAQLNNATISYRHDLWLPESYRQSTEALQELQKRLVQEVEPIRELTGWRLAAIIAGREGGPRRQAWEDLLQEIQQAYTFATQAQLRILRYDPAISPTCPIDHIDKILDEIAGYLSQGGKLNGLKLLTKREWKAVIESTTVKGRPPETVEHFEALRDLVQLHMMRGDLVGRWQRQMTVLGGPGINEFGPEPERTFYQYVDPLRRCLHWFANTWAPLERELRQQGFQWDAFLAEMPVGHNEHSEGLRLRMAVVEKLPAVIAAERQRRASTRINERFLELERYLEQGGSNLTKAEVLLLLCDAVKRRDPRAYRASYSSLLDFYAKHESLQRRRALLAKLEKVAPGWATAIRERIGKHGERDLPGEPEKAWLWRQLYDELDRLARLSLEDIQDHINRLSKELFTVTADLVEKRAWAQQIRRTSLEQRRALQGWRELMRKVGKGTGKRAPRLLAEARKLIPICQTAVPVWIMPLSYVARNFDMKRNRFDVVIIDEASQADITALMAVYMGDQVVVVGDDEQVSPTAVGQRVDEIDHLIDEHLRGIPLANMYDGKLSIYSLARTTFEPVCLLEHFRCVSPIIQFSNELSYQGKIKPLRDDSEVLRRPFTVAYQIKSLSRSGKVNKEEAFAVASLLIAASEQPEYKDATFGVISMVGSEQALYIESLLRKYMPATEYVQRRVL
;
A
#
# COMPACT_ATOMS: atom_id res chain seq x y z
N LEU A 1 -23.28 -14.31 -18.74
CA LEU A 1 -24.67 -14.13 -19.20
C LEU A 1 -24.64 -13.59 -20.62
N LEU A 2 -25.56 -14.03 -21.48
CA LEU A 2 -25.69 -13.51 -22.84
C LEU A 2 -26.19 -12.06 -22.81
N SER A 3 -25.69 -11.20 -23.69
CA SER A 3 -26.22 -9.84 -23.80
C SER A 3 -27.66 -9.87 -24.33
N PRO A 4 -28.51 -8.87 -24.03
CA PRO A 4 -29.87 -8.81 -24.58
C PRO A 4 -29.90 -8.80 -26.12
N VAL A 5 -28.88 -8.20 -26.76
CA VAL A 5 -28.74 -8.18 -28.22
C VAL A 5 -28.43 -9.58 -28.75
N ASP A 6 -27.55 -10.33 -28.09
CA ASP A 6 -27.23 -11.69 -28.50
C ASP A 6 -28.42 -12.65 -28.27
N PHE A 7 -29.19 -12.44 -27.20
CA PHE A 7 -30.40 -13.20 -26.90
C PHE A 7 -31.51 -12.95 -27.93
N GLU A 8 -31.76 -11.68 -28.28
CA GLU A 8 -32.68 -11.32 -29.37
C GLU A 8 -32.22 -11.87 -30.73
N ARG A 9 -30.90 -11.84 -31.00
CA ARG A 9 -30.33 -12.42 -32.22
C ARG A 9 -30.58 -13.93 -32.27
N MET A 10 -30.37 -14.66 -31.17
CA MET A 10 -30.66 -16.10 -31.10
C MET A 10 -32.15 -16.42 -31.34
N LEU A 11 -33.07 -15.60 -30.83
CA LEU A 11 -34.51 -15.78 -31.08
C LEU A 11 -34.89 -15.45 -32.53
N THR A 12 -34.26 -14.43 -33.11
CA THR A 12 -34.47 -14.06 -34.52
C THR A 12 -33.94 -15.17 -35.44
N GLU A 13 -32.74 -15.69 -35.16
CA GLU A 13 -32.16 -16.84 -35.84
C GLU A 13 -33.08 -18.06 -35.73
N GLN A 14 -33.68 -18.31 -34.55
CA GLN A 14 -34.63 -19.39 -34.35
C GLN A 14 -35.94 -19.19 -35.14
N ALA A 15 -36.46 -17.97 -35.21
CA ALA A 15 -37.68 -17.65 -35.94
C ALA A 15 -37.51 -17.70 -37.46
N GLN A 16 -36.28 -17.50 -37.96
CA GLN A 16 -35.93 -17.62 -39.38
C GLN A 16 -35.78 -19.09 -39.83
N LEU A 17 -35.74 -20.05 -38.90
CA LEU A 17 -35.70 -21.46 -39.23
C LEU A 17 -37.07 -21.93 -39.72
N ASN A 18 -37.12 -22.52 -40.91
CA ASN A 18 -38.35 -23.06 -41.47
C ASN A 18 -38.51 -24.53 -41.08
N ASN A 19 -39.53 -24.85 -40.27
CA ASN A 19 -39.81 -26.22 -39.85
C ASN A 19 -40.03 -27.19 -41.01
N ALA A 20 -40.58 -26.73 -42.14
CA ALA A 20 -40.75 -27.56 -43.34
C ALA A 20 -39.38 -27.95 -43.96
N THR A 21 -38.43 -27.02 -43.99
CA THR A 21 -37.07 -27.24 -44.53
C THR A 21 -36.22 -28.10 -43.60
N ILE A 22 -36.38 -27.98 -42.28
CA ILE A 22 -35.69 -28.82 -41.27
C ILE A 22 -36.03 -30.31 -41.46
N SER A 23 -37.27 -30.64 -41.83
CA SER A 23 -37.72 -32.02 -42.04
C SER A 23 -37.25 -32.64 -43.37
N TYR A 24 -36.81 -31.82 -44.32
CA TYR A 24 -36.45 -32.27 -45.66
C TYR A 24 -35.24 -33.22 -45.63
N ARG A 25 -35.39 -34.38 -46.28
CA ARG A 25 -34.37 -35.43 -46.45
C ARG A 25 -33.56 -35.73 -45.18
N HIS A 26 -34.24 -35.87 -44.05
CA HIS A 26 -33.63 -36.29 -42.78
C HIS A 26 -33.05 -37.71 -42.85
N ASP A 27 -33.69 -38.58 -43.64
CA ASP A 27 -33.30 -39.97 -43.93
C ASP A 27 -31.85 -40.12 -44.42
N LEU A 28 -31.29 -39.10 -45.08
CA LEU A 28 -29.94 -39.14 -45.65
C LEU A 28 -28.82 -38.79 -44.65
N TRP A 29 -29.14 -38.49 -43.39
CA TRP A 29 -28.17 -38.01 -42.40
C TRP A 29 -28.20 -38.83 -41.10
N LEU A 30 -27.02 -39.15 -40.58
CA LEU A 30 -26.90 -39.86 -39.30
C LEU A 30 -27.24 -38.95 -38.10
N PRO A 31 -27.90 -39.46 -37.03
CA PRO A 31 -28.33 -38.63 -35.89
C PRO A 31 -27.21 -37.90 -35.13
N GLU A 32 -25.98 -38.41 -35.18
CA GLU A 32 -24.83 -37.80 -34.50
C GLU A 32 -24.23 -36.62 -35.26
N SER A 33 -24.63 -36.38 -36.52
CA SER A 33 -24.07 -35.32 -37.36
C SER A 33 -24.50 -33.91 -36.97
N TYR A 34 -25.56 -33.77 -36.14
CA TYR A 34 -26.15 -32.46 -35.83
C TYR A 34 -25.26 -31.53 -35.01
N ARG A 35 -24.19 -32.06 -34.39
CA ARG A 35 -23.21 -31.29 -33.59
C ARG A 35 -22.01 -30.79 -34.39
N GLN A 36 -21.88 -31.20 -35.65
CA GLN A 36 -20.76 -30.80 -36.51
C GLN A 36 -21.01 -29.40 -37.13
N SER A 37 -19.94 -28.70 -37.53
CA SER A 37 -20.01 -27.30 -38.00
C SER A 37 -20.90 -27.12 -39.24
N THR A 38 -21.67 -26.03 -39.24
CA THR A 38 -22.48 -25.56 -40.38
C THR A 38 -21.64 -24.91 -41.48
N GLU A 39 -20.53 -24.28 -41.11
CA GLU A 39 -19.60 -23.61 -42.01
C GLU A 39 -18.79 -24.64 -42.80
N ALA A 40 -18.30 -25.69 -42.13
CA ALA A 40 -17.58 -26.78 -42.78
C ALA A 40 -18.42 -27.45 -43.88
N LEU A 41 -19.72 -27.64 -43.62
CA LEU A 41 -20.63 -28.24 -44.60
C LEU A 41 -20.91 -27.31 -45.79
N GLN A 42 -20.99 -26.00 -45.58
CA GLN A 42 -21.16 -25.01 -46.64
C GLN A 42 -19.90 -24.90 -47.52
N GLU A 43 -18.72 -24.90 -46.91
CA GLU A 43 -17.46 -24.85 -47.65
C GLU A 43 -17.25 -26.14 -48.45
N LEU A 44 -17.60 -27.29 -47.87
CA LEU A 44 -17.59 -28.57 -48.57
C LEU A 44 -18.55 -28.56 -49.78
N GLN A 45 -19.77 -28.03 -49.62
CA GLN A 45 -20.71 -27.87 -50.74
C GLN A 45 -20.12 -27.02 -51.87
N LYS A 46 -19.49 -25.89 -51.51
CA LYS A 46 -18.88 -24.99 -52.49
C LYS A 46 -17.74 -25.68 -53.24
N ARG A 47 -16.86 -26.40 -52.54
CA ARG A 47 -15.76 -27.18 -53.13
C ARG A 47 -16.30 -28.29 -54.04
N LEU A 48 -17.35 -29.01 -53.62
CA LEU A 48 -18.00 -30.04 -54.43
C LEU A 48 -18.57 -29.47 -55.74
N VAL A 49 -19.26 -28.33 -55.68
CA VAL A 49 -19.79 -27.66 -56.88
C VAL A 49 -18.66 -27.16 -57.77
N GLN A 50 -17.64 -26.50 -57.21
CA GLN A 50 -16.50 -25.97 -57.97
C GLN A 50 -15.75 -27.04 -58.78
N GLU A 51 -15.57 -28.23 -58.22
CA GLU A 51 -14.84 -29.31 -58.90
C GLU A 51 -15.66 -30.03 -59.96
N VAL A 52 -17.00 -30.01 -59.84
CA VAL A 52 -17.89 -30.82 -60.66
C VAL A 52 -18.62 -30.00 -61.73
N GLU A 53 -18.83 -28.70 -61.52
CA GLU A 53 -19.46 -27.80 -62.49
C GLU A 53 -18.75 -27.80 -63.86
N PRO A 54 -17.40 -27.72 -63.94
CA PRO A 54 -16.70 -27.62 -65.22
C PRO A 54 -16.84 -28.85 -66.11
N ILE A 55 -17.29 -29.99 -65.57
CA ILE A 55 -17.40 -31.28 -66.28
C ILE A 55 -18.27 -31.16 -67.54
N ARG A 56 -19.27 -30.27 -67.57
CA ARG A 56 -20.12 -30.05 -68.75
C ARG A 56 -19.38 -29.43 -69.94
N GLU A 57 -18.37 -28.61 -69.67
CA GLU A 57 -17.64 -27.80 -70.66
C GLU A 57 -16.31 -28.44 -71.07
N LEU A 58 -15.98 -29.62 -70.52
CA LEU A 58 -14.76 -30.35 -70.86
C LEU A 58 -14.83 -30.92 -72.28
N THR A 59 -13.72 -30.83 -73.01
CA THR A 59 -13.52 -31.49 -74.30
C THR A 59 -13.59 -33.01 -74.16
N GLY A 60 -13.93 -33.71 -75.25
CA GLY A 60 -14.11 -35.17 -75.26
C GLY A 60 -12.93 -35.95 -74.69
N TRP A 61 -11.68 -35.53 -74.99
CA TRP A 61 -10.48 -36.18 -74.48
C TRP A 61 -10.29 -36.01 -72.96
N ARG A 62 -10.70 -34.87 -72.39
CA ARG A 62 -10.63 -34.63 -70.93
C ARG A 62 -11.63 -35.50 -70.20
N LEU A 63 -12.86 -35.61 -70.72
CA LEU A 63 -13.88 -36.51 -70.17
C LEU A 63 -13.44 -37.97 -70.24
N ALA A 64 -12.93 -38.40 -71.39
CA ALA A 64 -12.41 -39.76 -71.57
C ALA A 64 -11.25 -40.08 -70.62
N ALA A 65 -10.33 -39.14 -70.39
CA ALA A 65 -9.23 -39.31 -69.43
C ALA A 65 -9.72 -39.37 -67.98
N ILE A 66 -10.71 -38.54 -67.57
CA ILE A 66 -11.30 -38.60 -66.22
C ILE A 66 -12.00 -39.95 -65.98
N ILE A 67 -12.75 -40.44 -66.97
CA ILE A 67 -13.45 -41.73 -66.89
C ILE A 67 -12.45 -42.89 -66.82
N ALA A 68 -11.45 -42.90 -67.70
CA ALA A 68 -10.37 -43.90 -67.67
C ALA A 68 -9.63 -43.89 -66.31
N GLY A 69 -9.43 -42.71 -65.71
CA GLY A 69 -8.85 -42.56 -64.38
C GLY A 69 -9.64 -43.24 -63.26
N ARG A 70 -10.97 -43.28 -63.37
CA ARG A 70 -11.88 -43.93 -62.41
C ARG A 70 -12.02 -45.43 -62.66
N GLU A 71 -12.20 -45.85 -63.90
CA GLU A 71 -12.38 -47.27 -64.28
C GLU A 71 -11.09 -48.08 -64.05
N GLY A 72 -9.93 -47.44 -64.23
CA GLY A 72 -8.62 -48.09 -64.09
C GLY A 72 -8.32 -49.09 -65.20
N GLY A 73 -7.36 -49.99 -64.95
CA GLY A 73 -7.04 -51.10 -65.85
C GLY A 73 -6.50 -50.67 -67.23
N PRO A 74 -6.78 -51.46 -68.30
CA PRO A 74 -6.21 -51.23 -69.63
C PRO A 74 -6.53 -49.85 -70.24
N ARG A 75 -7.69 -49.28 -69.91
CA ARG A 75 -8.10 -47.95 -70.39
C ARG A 75 -7.24 -46.84 -69.80
N ARG A 76 -6.92 -46.92 -68.50
CA ARG A 76 -5.99 -45.99 -67.85
C ARG A 76 -4.56 -46.16 -68.36
N GLN A 77 -4.10 -47.41 -68.50
CA GLN A 77 -2.76 -47.72 -68.97
C GLN A 77 -2.48 -47.10 -70.34
N ALA A 78 -3.45 -47.17 -71.27
CA ALA A 78 -3.31 -46.56 -72.60
C ALA A 78 -3.01 -45.05 -72.57
N TRP A 79 -3.52 -44.32 -71.56
CA TRP A 79 -3.22 -42.89 -71.36
C TRP A 79 -1.89 -42.66 -70.64
N GLU A 80 -1.52 -43.51 -69.69
CA GLU A 80 -0.24 -43.44 -68.98
C GLU A 80 0.94 -43.75 -69.92
N ASP A 81 0.79 -44.74 -70.80
CA ASP A 81 1.77 -45.07 -71.83
C ASP A 81 1.96 -43.90 -72.82
N LEU A 82 0.88 -43.21 -73.21
CA LEU A 82 0.95 -42.02 -74.07
C LEU A 82 1.73 -40.89 -73.37
N LEU A 83 1.47 -40.66 -72.07
CA LEU A 83 2.20 -39.68 -71.28
C LEU A 83 3.69 -40.02 -71.18
N GLN A 84 4.02 -41.29 -71.00
CA GLN A 84 5.39 -41.76 -70.91
C GLN A 84 6.14 -41.53 -72.24
N GLU A 85 5.53 -41.88 -73.37
CA GLU A 85 6.15 -41.66 -74.69
C GLU A 85 6.39 -40.17 -74.97
N ILE A 86 5.43 -39.30 -74.63
CA ILE A 86 5.59 -37.85 -74.77
C ILE A 86 6.75 -37.33 -73.91
N GLN A 87 6.83 -37.77 -72.65
CA GLN A 87 7.91 -37.38 -71.74
C GLN A 87 9.28 -37.88 -72.20
N GLN A 88 9.36 -39.11 -72.69
CA GLN A 88 10.59 -39.70 -73.22
C GLN A 88 11.08 -38.91 -74.45
N ALA A 89 10.20 -38.62 -75.42
CA ALA A 89 10.59 -37.84 -76.58
C ALA A 89 10.99 -36.40 -76.24
N TYR A 90 10.28 -35.74 -75.33
CA TYR A 90 10.63 -34.39 -74.89
C TYR A 90 11.98 -34.34 -74.16
N THR A 91 12.23 -35.31 -73.28
CA THR A 91 13.50 -35.41 -72.53
C THR A 91 14.65 -35.66 -73.48
N PHE A 92 14.47 -36.60 -74.41
CA PHE A 92 15.45 -36.90 -75.45
C PHE A 92 15.73 -35.67 -76.32
N ALA A 93 14.68 -34.99 -76.80
CA ALA A 93 14.81 -33.75 -77.58
C ALA A 93 15.62 -32.69 -76.84
N THR A 94 15.36 -32.50 -75.54
CA THR A 94 16.06 -31.50 -74.72
C THR A 94 17.54 -31.83 -74.54
N GLN A 95 17.87 -33.12 -74.32
CA GLN A 95 19.26 -33.58 -74.19
C GLN A 95 20.02 -33.47 -75.53
N ALA A 96 19.37 -33.87 -76.63
CA ALA A 96 19.90 -33.78 -77.98
C ALA A 96 20.09 -32.32 -78.43
N GLN A 97 19.25 -31.38 -77.97
CA GLN A 97 19.26 -29.98 -78.37
C GLN A 97 20.65 -29.32 -78.25
N LEU A 98 21.40 -29.60 -77.19
CA LEU A 98 22.71 -28.98 -76.97
C LEU A 98 23.73 -29.40 -78.04
N ARG A 99 23.70 -30.67 -78.45
CA ARG A 99 24.56 -31.18 -79.52
C ARG A 99 24.07 -30.69 -80.88
N ILE A 100 22.76 -30.72 -81.12
CA ILE A 100 22.15 -30.23 -82.36
C ILE A 100 22.47 -28.74 -82.57
N LEU A 101 22.34 -27.89 -81.55
CA LEU A 101 22.69 -26.46 -81.66
C LEU A 101 24.20 -26.23 -81.83
N ARG A 102 25.03 -27.00 -81.13
CA ARG A 102 26.49 -26.83 -81.17
C ARG A 102 27.09 -27.22 -82.52
N TYR A 103 26.55 -28.27 -83.13
CA TYR A 103 27.11 -28.90 -84.31
C TYR A 103 26.28 -28.66 -85.58
N ASP A 104 25.03 -28.19 -85.48
CA ASP A 104 24.14 -27.93 -86.61
C ASP A 104 24.10 -29.10 -87.62
N PRO A 105 23.70 -30.31 -87.17
CA PRO A 105 23.62 -31.47 -88.03
C PRO A 105 22.43 -31.33 -88.99
N ALA A 106 22.64 -31.63 -90.26
CA ALA A 106 21.59 -31.67 -91.28
C ALA A 106 21.71 -32.94 -92.13
N ILE A 107 20.55 -33.52 -92.44
CA ILE A 107 20.42 -34.74 -93.24
C ILE A 107 19.65 -34.39 -94.51
N SER A 108 20.16 -34.82 -95.66
CA SER A 108 19.48 -34.59 -96.93
C SER A 108 18.15 -35.37 -96.97
N PRO A 109 17.04 -34.77 -97.44
CA PRO A 109 15.76 -35.46 -97.61
C PRO A 109 15.81 -36.58 -98.65
N THR A 110 16.84 -36.62 -99.49
CA THR A 110 17.09 -37.71 -100.46
C THR A 110 17.92 -38.85 -99.88
N CYS A 111 18.32 -38.81 -98.60
CA CYS A 111 19.06 -39.88 -97.95
C CYS A 111 18.17 -41.12 -97.82
N PRO A 112 18.40 -42.18 -98.62
CA PRO A 112 17.72 -43.44 -98.39
C PRO A 112 18.48 -44.17 -97.28
N ILE A 113 17.78 -44.90 -96.39
CA ILE A 113 18.18 -46.14 -95.70
C ILE A 113 17.42 -46.26 -94.37
N ASP A 114 16.70 -47.37 -94.19
CA ASP A 114 16.30 -47.86 -92.86
C ASP A 114 17.57 -48.24 -92.09
N HIS A 115 17.67 -47.87 -90.81
CA HIS A 115 18.84 -48.09 -89.93
C HIS A 115 20.00 -47.09 -90.03
N ILE A 116 19.73 -45.84 -90.46
CA ILE A 116 20.74 -44.76 -90.41
C ILE A 116 21.30 -44.58 -88.99
N ASP A 117 20.48 -44.73 -87.95
CA ASP A 117 20.89 -44.69 -86.55
C ASP A 117 21.97 -45.73 -86.22
N LYS A 118 21.80 -46.99 -86.66
CA LYS A 118 22.77 -48.07 -86.44
C LYS A 118 24.08 -47.82 -87.18
N ILE A 119 24.00 -47.30 -88.41
CA ILE A 119 25.19 -46.99 -89.21
C ILE A 119 25.98 -45.84 -88.56
N LEU A 120 25.30 -44.81 -88.04
CA LEU A 120 25.94 -43.71 -87.31
C LEU A 120 26.61 -44.20 -86.01
N ASP A 121 25.98 -45.13 -85.29
CA ASP A 121 26.56 -45.77 -84.10
C ASP A 121 27.81 -46.61 -84.44
N GLU A 122 27.78 -47.39 -85.52
CA GLU A 122 28.94 -48.15 -85.99
C GLU A 122 30.14 -47.24 -86.34
N ILE A 123 29.86 -46.10 -86.98
CA ILE A 123 30.90 -45.12 -87.34
C ILE A 123 31.47 -44.45 -86.08
N ALA A 124 30.61 -44.01 -85.16
CA ALA A 124 31.03 -43.41 -83.90
C ALA A 124 31.85 -44.40 -83.04
N GLY A 125 31.44 -45.67 -82.98
CA GLY A 125 32.15 -46.75 -82.30
C GLY A 125 33.54 -47.01 -82.90
N TYR A 126 33.67 -47.02 -84.22
CA TYR A 126 34.96 -47.19 -84.88
C TYR A 126 35.93 -46.03 -84.65
N LEU A 127 35.41 -44.79 -84.65
CA LEU A 127 36.20 -43.60 -84.38
C LEU A 127 36.65 -43.51 -82.92
N SER A 128 35.80 -43.91 -81.96
CA SER A 128 36.15 -43.92 -80.53
C SER A 128 37.21 -44.96 -80.17
N GLN A 129 37.36 -46.03 -80.97
CA GLN A 129 38.45 -47.01 -80.86
C GLN A 129 39.77 -46.55 -81.52
N GLY A 130 39.86 -45.29 -81.96
CA GLY A 130 41.06 -44.69 -82.55
C GLY A 130 41.20 -44.86 -84.07
N GLY A 131 40.16 -45.34 -84.75
CA GLY A 131 40.13 -45.46 -86.21
C GLY A 131 40.11 -44.10 -86.90
N LYS A 132 40.78 -43.97 -88.07
CA LYS A 132 40.72 -42.78 -88.93
C LYS A 132 39.90 -43.05 -90.19
N LEU A 133 39.02 -42.11 -90.57
CA LEU A 133 38.22 -42.16 -91.79
C LEU A 133 39.09 -41.79 -93.01
N ASN A 134 39.91 -42.75 -93.48
CA ASN A 134 40.73 -42.58 -94.69
C ASN A 134 40.00 -43.10 -95.94
N GLY A 135 40.31 -42.55 -97.13
CA GLY A 135 39.65 -42.90 -98.39
C GLY A 135 39.65 -44.39 -98.74
N LEU A 136 40.66 -45.15 -98.32
CA LEU A 136 40.73 -46.62 -98.48
C LEU A 136 39.65 -47.37 -97.65
N LYS A 137 39.29 -46.86 -96.46
CA LYS A 137 38.27 -47.48 -95.60
C LYS A 137 36.86 -47.19 -96.11
N LEU A 138 36.61 -45.97 -96.59
CA LEU A 138 35.33 -45.55 -97.18
C LEU A 138 35.04 -46.25 -98.53
N LEU A 139 36.07 -46.77 -99.22
CA LEU A 139 35.89 -47.65 -100.38
C LEU A 139 35.38 -49.06 -100.00
N THR A 140 35.74 -49.56 -98.80
CA THR A 140 35.29 -50.88 -98.31
C THR A 140 33.91 -50.86 -97.66
N LYS A 141 33.46 -49.71 -97.13
CA LYS A 141 32.16 -49.54 -96.46
C LYS A 141 31.33 -48.50 -97.24
N ARG A 142 30.65 -48.95 -98.29
CA ARG A 142 29.87 -48.08 -99.20
C ARG A 142 28.71 -47.36 -98.49
N GLU A 143 28.08 -48.01 -97.51
CA GLU A 143 26.98 -47.43 -96.72
C GLU A 143 27.45 -46.28 -95.83
N TRP A 144 28.65 -46.39 -95.23
CA TRP A 144 29.24 -45.31 -94.45
C TRP A 144 29.52 -44.09 -95.33
N LYS A 145 30.03 -44.34 -96.55
CA LYS A 145 30.27 -43.28 -97.53
C LYS A 145 28.98 -42.59 -97.94
N ALA A 146 27.91 -43.34 -98.21
CA ALA A 146 26.59 -42.79 -98.54
C ALA A 146 26.02 -41.92 -97.41
N VAL A 147 26.11 -42.37 -96.15
CA VAL A 147 25.65 -41.59 -94.99
C VAL A 147 26.51 -40.34 -94.78
N ILE A 148 27.84 -40.42 -94.94
CA ILE A 148 28.73 -39.24 -94.80
C ILE A 148 28.49 -38.21 -95.91
N GLU A 149 28.19 -38.64 -97.14
CA GLU A 149 27.91 -37.74 -98.26
C GLU A 149 26.51 -37.11 -98.18
N SER A 150 25.56 -37.77 -97.52
CA SER A 150 24.18 -37.29 -97.35
C SER A 150 23.94 -36.52 -96.05
N THR A 151 24.96 -36.41 -95.20
CA THR A 151 24.88 -35.71 -93.91
C THR A 151 25.92 -34.60 -93.81
N THR A 152 25.57 -33.55 -93.10
CA THR A 152 26.47 -32.41 -92.87
C THR A 152 26.38 -31.94 -91.43
N VAL A 153 27.47 -31.33 -90.96
CA VAL A 153 27.62 -30.73 -89.63
C VAL A 153 28.26 -29.35 -89.86
N LYS A 154 27.55 -28.26 -89.54
CA LYS A 154 27.93 -26.87 -89.93
C LYS A 154 28.24 -26.72 -91.42
N GLY A 155 27.50 -27.42 -92.28
CA GLY A 155 27.69 -27.40 -93.74
C GLY A 155 28.94 -28.12 -94.25
N ARG A 156 29.60 -28.95 -93.41
CA ARG A 156 30.78 -29.77 -93.77
C ARG A 156 30.53 -31.26 -93.51
N PRO A 157 31.26 -32.18 -94.14
CA PRO A 157 31.12 -33.61 -93.84
C PRO A 157 31.49 -33.92 -92.37
N PRO A 158 30.82 -34.87 -91.70
CA PRO A 158 31.14 -35.28 -90.33
C PRO A 158 32.50 -36.00 -90.26
N GLU A 159 33.29 -35.70 -89.23
CA GLU A 159 34.68 -36.21 -89.10
C GLU A 159 34.98 -36.75 -87.70
N THR A 160 34.41 -36.15 -86.64
CA THR A 160 34.66 -36.55 -85.24
C THR A 160 33.53 -37.42 -84.69
N VAL A 161 33.81 -38.15 -83.61
CA VAL A 161 32.80 -38.96 -82.91
C VAL A 161 31.57 -38.12 -82.57
N GLU A 162 31.78 -36.90 -82.07
CA GLU A 162 30.71 -35.99 -81.67
C GLU A 162 29.83 -35.54 -82.85
N HIS A 163 30.39 -35.46 -84.07
CA HIS A 163 29.63 -35.13 -85.28
C HIS A 163 28.64 -36.25 -85.63
N PHE A 164 29.08 -37.52 -85.54
CA PHE A 164 28.22 -38.67 -85.80
C PHE A 164 27.20 -38.90 -84.68
N GLU A 165 27.56 -38.65 -83.43
CA GLU A 165 26.62 -38.68 -82.31
C GLU A 165 25.53 -37.60 -82.46
N ALA A 166 25.88 -36.38 -82.89
CA ALA A 166 24.88 -35.32 -83.13
C ALA A 166 23.91 -35.66 -84.29
N LEU A 167 24.40 -36.32 -85.34
CA LEU A 167 23.55 -36.82 -86.43
C LEU A 167 22.62 -37.95 -85.97
N ARG A 168 23.11 -38.86 -85.13
CA ARG A 168 22.29 -39.95 -84.57
C ARG A 168 21.17 -39.40 -83.71
N ASP A 169 21.49 -38.45 -82.83
CA ASP A 169 20.51 -37.82 -81.95
C ASP A 169 19.42 -37.10 -82.78
N LEU A 170 19.77 -36.51 -83.94
CA LEU A 170 18.80 -35.92 -84.87
C LEU A 170 17.88 -36.96 -85.53
N VAL A 171 18.41 -38.11 -85.95
CA VAL A 171 17.62 -39.21 -86.57
C VAL A 171 16.65 -39.82 -85.57
N GLN A 172 17.14 -40.16 -84.38
CA GLN A 172 16.31 -40.73 -83.32
C GLN A 172 15.17 -39.77 -82.94
N LEU A 173 15.45 -38.46 -82.88
CA LEU A 173 14.42 -37.46 -82.62
C LEU A 173 13.33 -37.42 -83.71
N HIS A 174 13.70 -37.54 -84.99
CA HIS A 174 12.73 -37.58 -86.09
C HIS A 174 11.82 -38.81 -86.03
N MET A 175 12.38 -39.99 -85.70
CA MET A 175 11.59 -41.21 -85.55
C MET A 175 10.60 -41.10 -84.38
N MET A 176 11.06 -40.65 -83.21
CA MET A 176 10.21 -40.45 -82.04
C MET A 176 9.08 -39.45 -82.31
N ARG A 177 9.34 -38.39 -83.07
CA ARG A 177 8.32 -37.42 -83.50
C ARG A 177 7.25 -38.07 -84.39
N GLY A 178 7.65 -38.91 -85.34
CA GLY A 178 6.73 -39.60 -86.25
C GLY A 178 5.76 -40.54 -85.52
N ASP A 179 6.30 -41.38 -84.63
CA ASP A 179 5.50 -42.35 -83.86
C ASP A 179 4.50 -41.63 -82.92
N LEU A 180 4.98 -40.57 -82.24
CA LEU A 180 4.13 -39.78 -81.34
C LEU A 180 2.99 -39.07 -82.07
N VAL A 181 3.24 -38.48 -83.23
CA VAL A 181 2.18 -37.81 -84.00
C VAL A 181 1.12 -38.83 -84.42
N GLY A 182 1.52 -40.01 -84.90
CA GLY A 182 0.58 -41.06 -85.29
C GLY A 182 -0.23 -41.64 -84.12
N ARG A 183 0.38 -41.77 -82.94
CA ARG A 183 -0.35 -42.17 -81.71
C ARG A 183 -1.31 -41.07 -81.24
N TRP A 184 -0.85 -39.81 -81.23
CA TRP A 184 -1.65 -38.66 -80.83
C TRP A 184 -2.92 -38.52 -81.65
N GLN A 185 -2.86 -38.70 -82.97
CA GLN A 185 -4.05 -38.60 -83.82
C GLN A 185 -5.12 -39.64 -83.47
N ARG A 186 -4.71 -40.89 -83.21
CA ARG A 186 -5.63 -42.00 -82.92
C ARG A 186 -6.27 -41.90 -81.53
N GLN A 187 -5.62 -41.23 -80.58
CA GLN A 187 -6.06 -41.20 -79.18
C GLN A 187 -6.55 -39.82 -78.71
N MET A 188 -5.91 -38.72 -79.14
CA MET A 188 -6.25 -37.36 -78.74
C MET A 188 -7.14 -36.65 -79.77
N THR A 189 -6.77 -36.66 -81.05
CA THR A 189 -7.51 -35.90 -82.09
C THR A 189 -8.93 -36.45 -82.32
N VAL A 190 -9.13 -37.77 -82.28
CA VAL A 190 -10.46 -38.40 -82.36
C VAL A 190 -11.41 -37.92 -81.25
N LEU A 191 -10.87 -37.55 -80.09
CA LEU A 191 -11.60 -37.08 -78.92
C LEU A 191 -11.66 -35.53 -78.84
N GLY A 192 -11.39 -34.84 -79.94
CA GLY A 192 -11.44 -33.38 -80.04
C GLY A 192 -10.19 -32.66 -79.52
N GLY A 193 -9.02 -33.33 -79.50
CA GLY A 193 -7.72 -32.71 -79.31
C GLY A 193 -7.18 -32.04 -80.58
N PRO A 194 -6.07 -31.26 -80.49
CA PRO A 194 -5.50 -30.55 -81.63
C PRO A 194 -5.09 -31.49 -82.77
N GLY A 195 -5.11 -30.98 -84.01
CA GLY A 195 -4.76 -31.72 -85.24
C GLY A 195 -3.32 -31.49 -85.72
N ILE A 196 -2.88 -32.24 -86.75
CA ILE A 196 -1.50 -32.20 -87.30
C ILE A 196 -1.01 -30.79 -87.64
N ASN A 197 -1.90 -29.94 -88.13
CA ASN A 197 -1.55 -28.59 -88.59
C ASN A 197 -1.21 -27.62 -87.45
N GLU A 198 -1.45 -28.03 -86.19
CA GLU A 198 -1.26 -27.19 -85.00
C GLU A 198 0.07 -27.49 -84.25
N PHE A 199 0.84 -28.50 -84.66
CA PHE A 199 1.97 -28.99 -83.86
C PHE A 199 3.33 -28.31 -84.12
N GLY A 200 3.49 -27.60 -85.23
CA GLY A 200 4.75 -26.94 -85.60
C GLY A 200 5.92 -27.92 -85.85
N PRO A 201 7.17 -27.43 -85.97
CA PRO A 201 8.34 -28.25 -86.28
C PRO A 201 8.85 -29.11 -85.10
N GLU A 202 8.36 -28.85 -83.88
CA GLU A 202 8.75 -29.53 -82.64
C GLU A 202 7.51 -30.08 -81.90
N PRO A 203 6.82 -31.09 -82.47
CA PRO A 203 5.52 -31.56 -81.97
C PRO A 203 5.58 -32.09 -80.52
N GLU A 204 6.71 -32.67 -80.11
CA GLU A 204 6.93 -33.15 -78.74
C GLU A 204 6.85 -32.03 -77.70
N ARG A 205 7.24 -30.80 -78.04
CA ARG A 205 7.12 -29.64 -77.15
C ARG A 205 5.65 -29.25 -76.98
N THR A 206 4.88 -29.30 -78.06
CA THR A 206 3.44 -29.01 -78.04
C THR A 206 2.69 -30.10 -77.26
N PHE A 207 3.00 -31.38 -77.48
CA PHE A 207 2.41 -32.50 -76.73
C PHE A 207 2.77 -32.47 -75.24
N TYR A 208 3.99 -32.06 -74.90
CA TYR A 208 4.42 -31.95 -73.51
C TYR A 208 3.55 -30.98 -72.70
N GLN A 209 3.01 -29.93 -73.31
CA GLN A 209 2.07 -29.00 -72.65
C GLN A 209 0.78 -29.68 -72.17
N TYR A 210 0.42 -30.82 -72.74
CA TYR A 210 -0.78 -31.59 -72.38
C TYR A 210 -0.50 -32.68 -71.34
N VAL A 211 0.76 -32.94 -70.99
CA VAL A 211 1.14 -33.95 -69.99
C VAL A 211 0.50 -33.64 -68.64
N ASP A 212 0.63 -32.41 -68.16
CA ASP A 212 0.07 -32.00 -66.87
C ASP A 212 -1.46 -31.96 -66.87
N PRO A 213 -2.15 -31.39 -67.88
CA PRO A 213 -3.60 -31.49 -68.02
C PRO A 213 -4.13 -32.93 -68.04
N LEU A 214 -3.51 -33.83 -68.81
CA LEU A 214 -3.92 -35.24 -68.91
C LEU A 214 -3.69 -35.98 -67.59
N ARG A 215 -2.53 -35.79 -66.96
CA ARG A 215 -2.23 -36.37 -65.65
C ARG A 215 -3.24 -35.90 -64.60
N ARG A 216 -3.59 -34.60 -64.59
CA ARG A 216 -4.64 -34.06 -63.71
C ARG A 216 -6.00 -34.73 -63.96
N CYS A 217 -6.39 -34.92 -65.22
CA CYS A 217 -7.64 -35.60 -65.57
C CYS A 217 -7.67 -37.06 -65.07
N LEU A 218 -6.62 -37.84 -65.31
CA LEU A 218 -6.51 -39.25 -64.88
C LEU A 218 -6.55 -39.40 -63.35
N HIS A 219 -6.00 -38.43 -62.62
CA HIS A 219 -5.95 -38.47 -61.16
C HIS A 219 -7.12 -37.76 -60.48
N TRP A 220 -7.97 -37.04 -61.22
CA TRP A 220 -9.04 -36.21 -60.66
C TRP A 220 -9.98 -36.99 -59.74
N PHE A 221 -10.40 -38.20 -60.12
CA PHE A 221 -11.29 -38.99 -59.28
C PHE A 221 -10.64 -39.41 -57.96
N ALA A 222 -9.37 -39.83 -57.99
CA ALA A 222 -8.63 -40.30 -56.82
C ALA A 222 -8.17 -39.16 -55.90
N ASN A 223 -7.70 -38.06 -56.48
CA ASN A 223 -7.05 -36.96 -55.75
C ASN A 223 -8.00 -35.81 -55.41
N THR A 224 -9.11 -35.67 -56.15
CA THR A 224 -10.03 -34.54 -56.00
C THR A 224 -11.41 -35.01 -55.53
N TRP A 225 -12.04 -35.93 -56.25
CA TRP A 225 -13.40 -36.37 -55.91
C TRP A 225 -13.46 -37.29 -54.67
N ALA A 226 -12.65 -38.34 -54.60
CA ALA A 226 -12.69 -39.32 -53.51
C ALA A 226 -12.40 -38.75 -52.10
N PRO A 227 -11.52 -37.73 -51.93
CA PRO A 227 -11.40 -37.02 -50.65
C PRO A 227 -12.66 -36.23 -50.28
N LEU A 228 -13.26 -35.51 -51.24
CA LEU A 228 -14.48 -34.72 -51.01
C LEU A 228 -15.67 -35.62 -50.67
N GLU A 229 -15.80 -36.76 -51.33
CA GLU A 229 -16.83 -37.75 -51.02
C GLU A 229 -16.66 -38.34 -49.62
N ARG A 230 -15.42 -38.66 -49.22
CA ARG A 230 -15.11 -39.11 -47.85
C ARG A 230 -15.43 -38.05 -46.80
N GLU A 231 -15.08 -36.80 -47.07
CA GLU A 231 -15.39 -35.67 -46.19
C GLU A 231 -16.91 -35.51 -46.02
N LEU A 232 -17.68 -35.67 -47.10
CA LEU A 232 -19.15 -35.62 -47.06
C LEU A 232 -19.74 -36.78 -46.25
N ARG A 233 -19.20 -38.00 -46.39
CA ARG A 233 -19.59 -39.16 -45.56
C ARG A 233 -19.24 -38.97 -44.08
N GLN A 234 -18.10 -38.36 -43.76
CA GLN A 234 -17.70 -38.02 -42.38
C GLN A 234 -18.63 -36.97 -41.74
N GLN A 235 -19.26 -36.12 -42.56
CA GLN A 235 -20.33 -35.24 -42.11
C GLN A 235 -21.66 -35.97 -41.83
N GLY A 236 -21.69 -37.30 -41.94
CA GLY A 236 -22.85 -38.14 -41.69
C GLY A 236 -23.79 -38.30 -42.89
N PHE A 237 -23.38 -37.86 -44.08
CA PHE A 237 -24.19 -37.97 -45.30
C PHE A 237 -24.15 -39.37 -45.92
N GLN A 238 -25.31 -39.91 -46.26
CA GLN A 238 -25.45 -41.20 -46.94
C GLN A 238 -25.35 -41.04 -48.46
N TRP A 239 -24.12 -40.86 -48.97
CA TRP A 239 -23.83 -40.63 -50.39
C TRP A 239 -24.36 -41.73 -51.32
N ASP A 240 -24.19 -43.01 -50.95
CA ASP A 240 -24.58 -44.14 -51.79
C ASP A 240 -26.10 -44.21 -52.00
N ALA A 241 -26.88 -43.96 -50.93
CA ALA A 241 -28.34 -43.91 -51.00
C ALA A 241 -28.82 -42.73 -51.88
N PHE A 242 -28.19 -41.57 -51.75
CA PHE A 242 -28.51 -40.39 -52.54
C PHE A 242 -28.17 -40.56 -54.04
N LEU A 243 -27.02 -41.14 -54.36
CA LEU A 243 -26.59 -41.34 -55.75
C LEU A 243 -27.44 -42.41 -56.47
N ALA A 244 -27.90 -43.43 -55.75
CA ALA A 244 -28.76 -44.50 -56.28
C ALA A 244 -30.08 -43.97 -56.87
N GLU A 245 -30.58 -42.83 -56.38
CA GLU A 245 -31.82 -42.20 -56.85
C GLU A 245 -31.66 -41.43 -58.17
N MET A 246 -30.42 -41.21 -58.65
CA MET A 246 -30.16 -40.44 -59.87
C MET A 246 -30.32 -41.31 -61.13
N PRO A 247 -30.97 -40.80 -62.20
CA PRO A 247 -31.18 -41.58 -63.42
C PRO A 247 -29.86 -41.94 -64.13
N VAL A 248 -29.82 -43.16 -64.68
CA VAL A 248 -28.67 -43.71 -65.44
C VAL A 248 -28.83 -43.35 -66.92
N GLY A 249 -27.82 -42.75 -67.53
CA GLY A 249 -27.82 -42.47 -68.98
C GLY A 249 -27.21 -43.61 -69.80
N HIS A 250 -27.46 -43.62 -71.11
CA HIS A 250 -26.99 -44.68 -72.03
C HIS A 250 -25.69 -44.37 -72.79
N ASN A 251 -25.07 -43.20 -72.54
CA ASN A 251 -23.86 -42.76 -73.25
C ASN A 251 -22.59 -43.04 -72.42
N GLU A 252 -21.44 -43.20 -73.07
CA GLU A 252 -20.13 -43.46 -72.44
C GLU A 252 -19.70 -42.37 -71.43
N HIS A 253 -20.30 -41.18 -71.48
CA HIS A 253 -20.02 -40.05 -70.56
C HIS A 253 -21.13 -39.79 -69.52
N SER A 254 -22.13 -40.68 -69.44
CA SER A 254 -23.31 -40.51 -68.60
C SER A 254 -23.01 -40.46 -67.09
N GLU A 255 -21.96 -41.13 -66.63
CA GLU A 255 -21.62 -41.18 -65.21
C GLU A 255 -21.06 -39.86 -64.66
N GLY A 256 -20.23 -39.15 -65.42
CA GLY A 256 -19.73 -37.83 -65.02
C GLY A 256 -20.85 -36.79 -64.97
N LEU A 257 -21.81 -36.88 -65.90
CA LEU A 257 -23.00 -36.03 -65.92
C LEU A 257 -23.99 -36.38 -64.79
N ARG A 258 -24.09 -37.66 -64.41
CA ARG A 258 -24.89 -38.13 -63.26
C ARG A 258 -24.36 -37.55 -61.95
N LEU A 259 -23.03 -37.57 -61.76
CA LEU A 259 -22.37 -37.00 -60.58
C LEU A 259 -22.58 -35.49 -60.51
N ARG A 260 -22.51 -34.77 -61.64
CA ARG A 260 -22.84 -33.34 -61.72
C ARG A 260 -24.28 -33.05 -61.31
N MET A 261 -25.25 -33.76 -61.88
CA MET A 261 -26.66 -33.56 -61.54
C MET A 261 -26.92 -33.81 -60.04
N ALA A 262 -26.31 -34.84 -59.47
CA ALA A 262 -26.41 -35.12 -58.03
C ALA A 262 -25.89 -33.93 -57.19
N VAL A 263 -24.67 -33.44 -57.49
CA VAL A 263 -23.97 -32.42 -56.70
C VAL A 263 -24.48 -31.00 -56.93
N VAL A 264 -24.79 -30.64 -58.17
CA VAL A 264 -25.12 -29.27 -58.57
C VAL A 264 -26.62 -28.99 -58.43
N GLU A 265 -27.47 -29.95 -58.79
CA GLU A 265 -28.92 -29.70 -58.90
C GLU A 265 -29.70 -30.17 -57.68
N LYS A 266 -29.29 -31.27 -57.04
CA LYS A 266 -30.06 -31.91 -55.94
C LYS A 266 -29.44 -31.73 -54.56
N LEU A 267 -28.11 -31.87 -54.43
CA LEU A 267 -27.40 -31.78 -53.16
C LEU A 267 -27.54 -30.41 -52.44
N PRO A 268 -27.61 -29.25 -53.12
CA PRO A 268 -27.71 -27.95 -52.44
C PRO A 268 -28.92 -27.82 -51.52
N ALA A 269 -30.09 -28.32 -51.93
CA ALA A 269 -31.30 -28.28 -51.13
C ALA A 269 -31.18 -29.18 -49.87
N VAL A 270 -30.55 -30.35 -50.01
CA VAL A 270 -30.32 -31.30 -48.92
C VAL A 270 -29.33 -30.75 -47.90
N ILE A 271 -28.23 -30.13 -48.35
CA ILE A 271 -27.26 -29.47 -47.46
C ILE A 271 -27.89 -28.24 -46.78
N ALA A 272 -28.70 -27.45 -47.48
CA ALA A 272 -29.39 -26.31 -46.88
C ALA A 272 -30.33 -26.74 -45.74
N ALA A 273 -31.06 -27.85 -45.91
CA ALA A 273 -31.90 -28.43 -44.86
C ALA A 273 -31.09 -28.90 -43.65
N GLU A 274 -29.97 -29.59 -43.87
CA GLU A 274 -29.08 -30.05 -42.79
C GLU A 274 -28.44 -28.87 -42.02
N ARG A 275 -28.07 -27.79 -42.72
CA ARG A 275 -27.57 -26.58 -42.08
C ARG A 275 -28.60 -25.95 -41.14
N GLN A 276 -29.87 -25.91 -41.55
CA GLN A 276 -30.95 -25.43 -40.70
C GLN A 276 -31.20 -26.35 -39.49
N ARG A 277 -31.09 -27.69 -39.65
CA ARG A 277 -31.15 -28.65 -38.53
C ARG A 277 -30.04 -28.45 -37.50
N ARG A 278 -28.79 -28.34 -37.97
CA ARG A 278 -27.61 -28.09 -37.11
C ARG A 278 -27.73 -26.76 -36.38
N ALA A 279 -28.13 -25.70 -37.08
CA ALA A 279 -28.37 -24.39 -36.49
C ALA A 279 -29.46 -24.43 -35.40
N SER A 280 -30.58 -25.12 -35.66
CA SER A 280 -31.66 -25.30 -34.68
C SER A 280 -31.19 -26.02 -33.41
N THR A 281 -30.43 -27.11 -33.60
CA THR A 281 -29.89 -27.90 -32.50
C THR A 281 -28.94 -27.08 -31.64
N ARG A 282 -28.01 -26.33 -32.27
CA ARG A 282 -27.06 -25.47 -31.57
C ARG A 282 -27.74 -24.34 -30.79
N ILE A 283 -28.78 -23.71 -31.36
CA ILE A 283 -29.53 -22.66 -30.68
C ILE A 283 -30.23 -23.24 -29.44
N ASN A 284 -30.86 -24.41 -29.56
CA ASN A 284 -31.50 -25.10 -28.44
C ASN A 284 -30.51 -25.51 -27.34
N GLU A 285 -29.35 -26.06 -27.70
CA GLU A 285 -28.28 -26.41 -26.74
C GLU A 285 -27.80 -25.16 -25.98
N ARG A 286 -27.62 -24.02 -26.65
CA ARG A 286 -27.25 -22.74 -26.00
C ARG A 286 -28.30 -22.22 -25.04
N PHE A 287 -29.60 -22.37 -25.36
CA PHE A 287 -30.67 -22.03 -24.42
C PHE A 287 -30.61 -22.92 -23.19
N LEU A 288 -30.41 -24.23 -23.36
CA LEU A 288 -30.29 -25.18 -22.25
C LEU A 288 -29.06 -24.89 -21.36
N GLU A 289 -27.92 -24.53 -21.95
CA GLU A 289 -26.73 -24.10 -21.21
C GLU A 289 -27.00 -22.82 -20.40
N LEU A 290 -27.68 -21.84 -21.00
CA LEU A 290 -28.04 -20.59 -20.32
C LEU A 290 -29.00 -20.86 -19.14
N GLU A 291 -29.98 -21.75 -19.32
CA GLU A 291 -30.88 -22.19 -18.26
C GLU A 291 -30.11 -22.87 -17.11
N ARG A 292 -29.23 -23.83 -17.43
CA ARG A 292 -28.39 -24.52 -16.42
C ARG A 292 -27.48 -23.56 -15.67
N TYR A 293 -26.86 -22.61 -16.36
CA TYR A 293 -25.99 -21.60 -15.75
C TYR A 293 -26.78 -20.72 -14.76
N LEU A 294 -27.99 -20.29 -15.13
CA LEU A 294 -28.88 -19.51 -14.27
C LEU A 294 -29.39 -20.33 -13.07
N GLU A 295 -29.67 -21.62 -13.25
CA GLU A 295 -30.12 -22.52 -12.18
C GLU A 295 -29.01 -22.85 -11.18
N GLN A 296 -27.78 -23.10 -11.65
CA GLN A 296 -26.62 -23.35 -10.77
C GLN A 296 -26.27 -22.12 -9.92
N GLY A 297 -26.32 -20.92 -10.50
CA GLY A 297 -26.11 -19.66 -9.78
C GLY A 297 -27.18 -19.35 -8.72
N GLY A 298 -28.35 -19.99 -8.78
CA GLY A 298 -29.46 -19.81 -7.85
C GLY A 298 -29.54 -20.83 -6.70
N SER A 299 -28.61 -21.79 -6.61
CA SER A 299 -28.68 -22.90 -5.66
C SER A 299 -28.25 -22.55 -4.22
N ASN A 300 -27.53 -21.45 -4.01
CA ASN A 300 -26.81 -21.21 -2.75
C ASN A 300 -27.24 -20.02 -1.88
N LEU A 301 -28.21 -19.19 -2.23
CA LEU A 301 -28.81 -18.21 -1.32
C LEU A 301 -30.20 -17.82 -1.84
N THR A 302 -31.09 -17.40 -0.93
CA THR A 302 -32.41 -16.79 -1.17
C THR A 302 -32.52 -16.21 -2.57
N LYS A 303 -33.29 -16.86 -3.45
CA LYS A 303 -33.35 -16.55 -4.88
C LYS A 303 -33.64 -15.07 -5.08
N ALA A 304 -32.63 -14.30 -5.48
CA ALA A 304 -32.82 -12.90 -5.83
C ALA A 304 -33.86 -12.83 -6.96
N GLU A 305 -34.91 -12.03 -6.78
CA GLU A 305 -36.07 -11.93 -7.69
C GLU A 305 -35.65 -11.72 -9.15
N VAL A 306 -34.59 -10.94 -9.39
CA VAL A 306 -34.01 -10.67 -10.71
C VAL A 306 -33.49 -11.94 -11.40
N LEU A 307 -32.89 -12.87 -10.66
CA LEU A 307 -32.38 -14.14 -11.22
C LEU A 307 -33.53 -15.09 -11.56
N LEU A 308 -34.62 -15.06 -10.77
CA LEU A 308 -35.84 -15.79 -11.08
C LEU A 308 -36.53 -15.26 -12.34
N LEU A 309 -36.65 -13.93 -12.46
CA LEU A 309 -37.21 -13.27 -13.64
C LEU A 309 -36.35 -13.50 -14.89
N LEU A 310 -35.01 -13.51 -14.77
CA LEU A 310 -34.11 -13.89 -15.85
C LEU A 310 -34.30 -15.36 -16.28
N CYS A 311 -34.40 -16.28 -15.33
CA CYS A 311 -34.61 -17.70 -15.63
C CYS A 311 -35.98 -17.94 -16.31
N ASP A 312 -37.04 -17.31 -15.82
CA ASP A 312 -38.38 -17.38 -16.42
C ASP A 312 -38.41 -16.75 -17.82
N ALA A 313 -37.73 -15.62 -18.03
CA ALA A 313 -37.61 -15.00 -19.35
C ALA A 313 -36.88 -15.89 -20.37
N VAL A 314 -35.83 -16.61 -19.94
CA VAL A 314 -35.13 -17.58 -20.80
C VAL A 314 -36.05 -18.77 -21.15
N LYS A 315 -36.73 -19.35 -20.15
CA LYS A 315 -37.66 -20.48 -20.36
C LYS A 315 -38.84 -20.12 -21.27
N ARG A 316 -39.38 -18.92 -21.13
CA ARG A 316 -40.47 -18.39 -21.98
C ARG A 316 -40.00 -17.82 -23.31
N ARG A 317 -38.67 -17.74 -23.54
CA ARG A 317 -38.08 -17.16 -24.73
C ARG A 317 -38.54 -15.71 -24.99
N ASP A 318 -38.71 -14.93 -23.91
CA ASP A 318 -39.21 -13.55 -23.98
C ASP A 318 -38.05 -12.54 -24.00
N PRO A 319 -37.79 -11.88 -25.14
CA PRO A 319 -36.69 -10.92 -25.26
C PRO A 319 -36.90 -9.66 -24.43
N ARG A 320 -38.14 -9.19 -24.27
CA ARG A 320 -38.45 -7.97 -23.51
C ARG A 320 -38.23 -8.20 -22.03
N ALA A 321 -38.74 -9.32 -21.51
CA ALA A 321 -38.55 -9.71 -20.12
C ALA A 321 -37.06 -9.97 -19.80
N TYR A 322 -36.31 -10.60 -20.72
CA TYR A 322 -34.88 -10.84 -20.55
C TYR A 322 -34.09 -9.52 -20.50
N ARG A 323 -34.35 -8.60 -21.44
CA ARG A 323 -33.72 -7.28 -21.49
C ARG A 323 -33.99 -6.46 -20.21
N ALA A 324 -35.24 -6.41 -19.76
CA ALA A 324 -35.61 -5.70 -18.54
C ALA A 324 -34.86 -6.26 -17.32
N SER A 325 -34.88 -7.58 -17.15
CA SER A 325 -34.24 -8.25 -16.01
C SER A 325 -32.70 -8.14 -16.05
N TYR A 326 -32.11 -8.19 -17.25
CA TYR A 326 -30.67 -7.98 -17.46
C TYR A 326 -30.25 -6.55 -17.14
N SER A 327 -31.03 -5.55 -17.56
CA SER A 327 -30.81 -4.14 -17.20
C SER A 327 -30.92 -3.92 -15.70
N SER A 328 -31.88 -4.55 -15.01
CA SER A 328 -31.95 -4.52 -13.54
C SER A 328 -30.71 -5.15 -12.91
N LEU A 329 -30.22 -6.28 -13.42
CA LEU A 329 -29.00 -6.91 -12.92
C LEU A 329 -27.77 -6.00 -13.10
N LEU A 330 -27.64 -5.33 -14.24
CA LEU A 330 -26.57 -4.36 -14.49
C LEU A 330 -26.66 -3.15 -13.55
N ASP A 331 -27.86 -2.64 -13.28
CA ASP A 331 -28.08 -1.55 -12.32
C ASP A 331 -27.67 -1.98 -10.90
N PHE A 332 -28.00 -3.21 -10.48
CA PHE A 332 -27.52 -3.77 -9.21
C PHE A 332 -26.00 -3.94 -9.18
N TYR A 333 -25.40 -4.41 -10.28
CA TYR A 333 -23.95 -4.57 -10.39
C TYR A 333 -23.23 -3.22 -10.34
N ALA A 334 -23.72 -2.20 -11.04
CA ALA A 334 -23.19 -0.85 -10.99
C ALA A 334 -23.28 -0.25 -9.57
N LYS A 335 -24.32 -0.61 -8.82
CA LYS A 335 -24.49 -0.22 -7.41
C LYS A 335 -23.62 -1.03 -6.45
N HIS A 336 -22.97 -2.12 -6.88
CA HIS A 336 -22.17 -2.98 -6.01
C HIS A 336 -21.02 -2.22 -5.35
N GLU A 337 -20.25 -1.45 -6.13
CA GLU A 337 -19.14 -0.66 -5.60
C GLU A 337 -19.64 0.38 -4.58
N SER A 338 -20.75 1.05 -4.90
CA SER A 338 -21.40 2.01 -4.01
C SER A 338 -21.90 1.35 -2.73
N LEU A 339 -22.46 0.14 -2.80
CA LEU A 339 -22.90 -0.64 -1.64
C LEU A 339 -21.72 -1.09 -0.77
N GLN A 340 -20.63 -1.56 -1.37
CA GLN A 340 -19.41 -1.94 -0.65
C GLN A 340 -18.80 -0.73 0.06
N ARG A 341 -18.66 0.40 -0.65
CA ARG A 341 -18.19 1.66 -0.08
C ARG A 341 -19.10 2.11 1.07
N ARG A 342 -20.42 2.04 0.90
CA ARG A 342 -21.39 2.34 1.95
C ARG A 342 -21.20 1.44 3.17
N ARG A 343 -21.07 0.12 2.99
CA ARG A 343 -20.84 -0.83 4.08
C ARG A 343 -19.53 -0.53 4.81
N ALA A 344 -18.45 -0.25 4.07
CA ALA A 344 -17.16 0.11 4.66
C ALA A 344 -17.21 1.41 5.46
N LEU A 345 -17.88 2.45 4.93
CA LEU A 345 -18.08 3.72 5.62
C LEU A 345 -18.96 3.56 6.87
N LEU A 346 -20.05 2.78 6.78
CA LEU A 346 -20.90 2.48 7.93
C LEU A 346 -20.16 1.70 9.00
N ALA A 347 -19.33 0.71 8.64
CA ALA A 347 -18.52 -0.04 9.60
C ALA A 347 -17.47 0.84 10.29
N LYS A 348 -16.93 1.85 9.60
CA LYS A 348 -16.07 2.87 10.22
C LYS A 348 -16.86 3.75 11.18
N LEU A 349 -18.04 4.22 10.77
CA LEU A 349 -18.89 5.09 11.59
C LEU A 349 -19.43 4.37 12.83
N GLU A 350 -19.81 3.10 12.71
CA GLU A 350 -20.39 2.30 13.79
C GLU A 350 -19.47 2.14 15.00
N LYS A 351 -18.15 2.16 14.80
CA LYS A 351 -17.16 2.12 15.90
C LYS A 351 -17.24 3.32 16.83
N VAL A 352 -17.68 4.48 16.32
CA VAL A 352 -17.69 5.75 17.07
C VAL A 352 -19.11 6.29 17.31
N ALA A 353 -20.06 5.96 16.43
CA ALA A 353 -21.45 6.44 16.47
C ALA A 353 -22.44 5.35 16.01
N PRO A 354 -22.68 4.30 16.81
CA PRO A 354 -23.51 3.15 16.43
C PRO A 354 -24.96 3.55 16.12
N GLY A 355 -25.57 4.44 16.91
CA GLY A 355 -26.94 4.91 16.65
C GLY A 355 -27.09 5.64 15.31
N TRP A 356 -26.09 6.44 14.93
CA TRP A 356 -26.09 7.14 13.64
C TRP A 356 -25.87 6.16 12.48
N ALA A 357 -24.97 5.20 12.65
CA ALA A 357 -24.76 4.13 11.68
C ALA A 357 -26.05 3.32 11.46
N THR A 358 -26.78 2.96 12.52
CA THR A 358 -28.08 2.27 12.44
C THR A 358 -29.13 3.12 11.73
N ALA A 359 -29.28 4.39 12.12
CA ALA A 359 -30.25 5.29 11.47
C ALA A 359 -29.99 5.45 9.97
N ILE A 360 -28.72 5.58 9.56
CA ILE A 360 -28.36 5.60 8.14
C ILE A 360 -28.63 4.24 7.49
N ARG A 361 -28.23 3.13 8.13
CA ARG A 361 -28.34 1.76 7.61
C ARG A 361 -29.80 1.38 7.32
N GLU A 362 -30.68 1.66 8.27
CA GLU A 362 -32.11 1.32 8.25
C GLU A 362 -32.98 2.43 7.63
N ARG A 363 -32.37 3.55 7.21
CA ARG A 363 -33.04 4.72 6.64
C ARG A 363 -34.11 5.32 7.55
N ILE A 364 -33.77 5.51 8.83
CA ILE A 364 -34.69 6.03 9.86
C ILE A 364 -34.53 7.54 10.02
N GLY A 365 -35.65 8.25 9.93
CA GLY A 365 -35.73 9.70 10.17
C GLY A 365 -34.82 10.53 9.26
N LYS A 366 -34.49 11.75 9.70
CA LYS A 366 -33.69 12.73 8.93
C LYS A 366 -32.29 12.26 8.52
N HIS A 367 -31.70 11.29 9.23
CA HIS A 367 -30.37 10.74 8.91
C HIS A 367 -30.45 9.57 7.92
N GLY A 368 -31.66 9.07 7.64
CA GLY A 368 -31.92 8.02 6.66
C GLY A 368 -32.21 8.52 5.24
N GLU A 369 -32.33 9.84 5.08
CA GLU A 369 -32.61 10.50 3.81
C GLU A 369 -31.43 10.40 2.83
N ARG A 370 -31.68 10.75 1.56
CA ARG A 370 -30.65 10.74 0.50
C ARG A 370 -29.59 11.81 0.76
N ASP A 371 -30.05 13.00 1.14
CA ASP A 371 -29.20 14.17 1.31
C ASP A 371 -28.77 14.29 2.77
N LEU A 372 -27.58 14.87 2.98
CA LEU A 372 -27.07 15.09 4.32
C LEU A 372 -27.92 16.15 5.03
N PRO A 373 -28.39 15.89 6.26
CA PRO A 373 -29.15 16.89 7.00
C PRO A 373 -28.22 18.02 7.47
N GLY A 374 -28.36 19.20 6.85
CA GLY A 374 -27.56 20.38 7.17
C GLY A 374 -26.07 20.20 6.86
N GLU A 375 -25.20 20.72 7.74
CA GLU A 375 -23.75 20.69 7.57
C GLU A 375 -23.09 19.81 8.66
N PRO A 376 -22.66 18.57 8.34
CA PRO A 376 -22.11 17.64 9.32
C PRO A 376 -20.89 18.16 10.06
N GLU A 377 -20.03 18.92 9.39
CA GLU A 377 -18.84 19.52 10.00
C GLU A 377 -19.21 20.55 11.08
N LYS A 378 -20.18 21.42 10.79
CA LYS A 378 -20.70 22.38 11.77
C LYS A 378 -21.43 21.69 12.91
N ALA A 379 -22.22 20.65 12.62
CA ALA A 379 -22.91 19.88 13.65
C ALA A 379 -21.94 19.14 14.57
N TRP A 380 -20.87 18.57 14.01
CA TRP A 380 -19.79 17.95 14.77
C TRP A 380 -19.04 18.95 15.62
N LEU A 381 -18.64 20.10 15.05
CA LEU A 381 -18.00 21.18 15.80
C LEU A 381 -18.90 21.68 16.93
N TRP A 382 -20.19 21.87 16.67
CA TRP A 382 -21.15 22.26 17.70
C TRP A 382 -21.20 21.21 18.81
N ARG A 383 -21.22 19.91 18.48
CA ARG A 383 -21.25 18.85 19.50
C ARG A 383 -19.96 18.82 20.31
N GLN A 384 -18.79 18.99 19.67
CA GLN A 384 -17.51 19.09 20.36
C GLN A 384 -17.48 20.29 21.31
N LEU A 385 -17.91 21.47 20.85
CA LEU A 385 -17.98 22.66 21.68
C LEU A 385 -18.98 22.50 22.82
N TYR A 386 -20.14 21.90 22.55
CA TYR A 386 -21.15 21.63 23.57
C TYR A 386 -20.65 20.64 24.62
N ASP A 387 -20.05 19.52 24.20
CA ASP A 387 -19.50 18.52 25.11
C ASP A 387 -18.33 19.08 25.92
N GLU A 388 -17.53 19.97 25.32
CA GLU A 388 -16.45 20.66 26.03
C GLU A 388 -17.00 21.71 27.01
N LEU A 389 -18.02 22.47 26.63
CA LEU A 389 -18.69 23.40 27.54
C LEU A 389 -19.42 22.66 28.67
N ASP A 390 -20.06 21.54 28.41
CA ASP A 390 -20.71 20.69 29.40
C ASP A 390 -19.66 20.04 30.32
N ARG A 391 -18.53 19.58 29.77
CA ARG A 391 -17.38 19.10 30.55
C ARG A 391 -16.86 20.20 31.47
N LEU A 392 -16.64 21.41 30.94
CA LEU A 392 -16.20 22.57 31.72
C LEU A 392 -17.23 22.98 32.77
N ALA A 393 -18.52 22.92 32.45
CA ALA A 393 -19.59 23.23 33.40
C ALA A 393 -19.73 22.19 34.52
N ARG A 394 -19.38 20.92 34.24
CA ARG A 394 -19.33 19.83 35.24
C ARG A 394 -18.06 19.86 36.09
N LEU A 395 -17.00 20.51 35.62
CA LEU A 395 -15.77 20.68 36.40
C LEU A 395 -16.03 21.74 37.45
N SER A 396 -16.02 21.32 38.71
CA SER A 396 -15.90 22.26 39.82
C SER A 396 -14.47 22.77 39.86
N LEU A 397 -14.29 24.08 39.68
CA LEU A 397 -13.00 24.73 39.89
C LEU A 397 -12.49 24.48 41.31
N GLU A 398 -13.41 24.38 42.27
CA GLU A 398 -13.13 24.04 43.68
C GLU A 398 -12.53 22.63 43.78
N ASP A 399 -13.14 21.62 43.15
CA ASP A 399 -12.62 20.24 43.19
C ASP A 399 -11.22 20.12 42.57
N ILE A 400 -10.98 20.84 41.45
CA ILE A 400 -9.65 20.85 40.81
C ILE A 400 -8.63 21.52 41.72
N GLN A 401 -8.98 22.67 42.31
CA GLN A 401 -8.09 23.40 43.21
C GLN A 401 -7.78 22.57 44.47
N ASP A 402 -8.77 21.91 45.04
CA ASP A 402 -8.61 20.97 46.16
C ASP A 402 -7.69 19.81 45.78
N HIS A 403 -7.84 19.28 44.57
CA HIS A 403 -6.96 18.22 44.07
C HIS A 403 -5.52 18.69 43.93
N ILE A 404 -5.30 19.89 43.38
CA ILE A 404 -3.97 20.52 43.26
C ILE A 404 -3.37 20.74 44.64
N ASN A 405 -4.13 21.30 45.58
CA ASN A 405 -3.69 21.57 46.94
C ASN A 405 -3.30 20.27 47.66
N ARG A 406 -4.11 19.22 47.52
CA ARG A 406 -3.84 17.89 48.08
C ARG A 406 -2.58 17.27 47.49
N LEU A 407 -2.44 17.24 46.17
CA LEU A 407 -1.26 16.67 45.51
C LEU A 407 0.00 17.47 45.83
N SER A 408 -0.09 18.80 45.92
CA SER A 408 1.04 19.66 46.29
C SER A 408 1.50 19.38 47.73
N LYS A 409 0.55 19.20 48.66
CA LYS A 409 0.83 18.81 50.04
C LYS A 409 1.45 17.42 50.12
N GLU A 410 0.94 16.47 49.34
CA GLU A 410 1.49 15.11 49.25
C GLU A 410 2.92 15.14 48.69
N LEU A 411 3.16 15.86 47.59
CA LEU A 411 4.47 16.05 46.99
C LEU A 411 5.45 16.64 47.99
N PHE A 412 5.07 17.70 48.70
CA PHE A 412 5.90 18.31 49.73
C PHE A 412 6.25 17.32 50.84
N THR A 413 5.25 16.57 51.33
CA THR A 413 5.43 15.58 52.41
C THR A 413 6.36 14.44 51.99
N VAL A 414 6.16 13.88 50.81
CA VAL A 414 7.01 12.80 50.26
C VAL A 414 8.42 13.31 49.99
N THR A 415 8.56 14.53 49.47
CA THR A 415 9.88 15.14 49.23
C THR A 415 10.61 15.37 50.55
N ALA A 416 9.92 15.88 51.58
CA ALA A 416 10.51 16.07 52.91
C ALA A 416 10.99 14.73 53.51
N ASP A 417 10.16 13.68 53.46
CA ASP A 417 10.53 12.34 53.93
C ASP A 417 11.71 11.74 53.14
N LEU A 418 11.75 11.94 51.83
CA LEU A 418 12.87 11.50 51.00
C LEU A 418 14.17 12.24 51.34
N VAL A 419 14.10 13.56 51.51
CA VAL A 419 15.26 14.39 51.90
C VAL A 419 15.75 13.97 53.28
N GLU A 420 14.86 13.78 54.24
CA GLU A 420 15.19 13.28 55.59
C GLU A 420 15.92 11.93 55.51
N LYS A 421 15.33 10.95 54.83
CA LYS A 421 15.91 9.60 54.71
C LYS A 421 17.27 9.61 54.02
N ARG A 422 17.43 10.40 52.96
CA ARG A 422 18.71 10.53 52.24
C ARG A 422 19.76 11.22 53.10
N ALA A 423 19.40 12.30 53.79
CA ALA A 423 20.30 13.01 54.70
C ALA A 423 20.78 12.08 55.83
N TRP A 424 19.87 11.35 56.47
CA TRP A 424 20.21 10.38 57.51
C TRP A 424 21.07 9.22 56.99
N ALA A 425 20.75 8.65 55.83
CA ALA A 425 21.53 7.57 55.25
C ALA A 425 22.98 8.01 54.97
N GLN A 426 23.17 9.20 54.39
CA GLN A 426 24.49 9.74 54.13
C GLN A 426 25.22 10.09 55.44
N GLN A 427 24.50 10.64 56.42
CA GLN A 427 25.01 10.94 57.75
C GLN A 427 25.54 9.69 58.46
N ILE A 428 24.78 8.59 58.43
CA ILE A 428 25.18 7.32 59.04
C ILE A 428 26.43 6.76 58.37
N ARG A 429 26.54 6.86 57.03
CA ARG A 429 27.70 6.37 56.28
C ARG A 429 28.98 7.13 56.58
N ARG A 430 28.90 8.46 56.76
CA ARG A 430 30.07 9.31 57.03
C ARG A 430 30.47 9.39 58.50
N THR A 431 29.57 9.01 59.42
CA THR A 431 29.83 9.15 60.87
C THR A 431 30.63 7.96 61.40
N SER A 432 31.89 8.17 61.77
CA SER A 432 32.74 7.17 62.42
C SER A 432 32.36 6.91 63.88
N LEU A 433 32.90 5.84 64.48
CA LEU A 433 32.68 5.53 65.90
C LEU A 433 33.21 6.66 66.82
N GLU A 434 34.32 7.30 66.44
CA GLU A 434 34.91 8.43 67.17
C GLU A 434 33.96 9.63 67.20
N GLN A 435 33.43 10.00 66.04
CA GLN A 435 32.45 11.07 65.90
C GLN A 435 31.18 10.79 66.69
N ARG A 436 30.66 9.56 66.66
CA ARG A 436 29.48 9.15 67.44
C ARG A 436 29.73 9.29 68.95
N ARG A 437 30.90 8.88 69.44
CA ARG A 437 31.28 9.03 70.86
C ARG A 437 31.42 10.49 71.25
N ALA A 438 32.05 11.31 70.41
CA ALA A 438 32.18 12.75 70.64
C ALA A 438 30.82 13.44 70.74
N LEU A 439 29.87 13.13 69.85
CA LEU A 439 28.52 13.69 69.87
C LEU A 439 27.73 13.31 71.13
N GLN A 440 27.76 12.02 71.50
CA GLN A 440 27.10 11.55 72.72
C GLN A 440 27.73 12.16 73.98
N GLY A 441 29.06 12.21 74.02
CA GLY A 441 29.81 12.83 75.11
C GLY A 441 29.51 14.32 75.26
N TRP A 442 29.49 15.05 74.15
CA TRP A 442 29.12 16.47 74.12
C TRP A 442 27.68 16.69 74.62
N ARG A 443 26.73 15.87 74.16
CA ARG A 443 25.33 15.93 74.62
C ARG A 443 25.20 15.74 76.13
N GLU A 444 25.88 14.74 76.69
CA GLU A 444 25.87 14.51 78.14
C GLU A 444 26.54 15.64 78.94
N LEU A 445 27.63 16.21 78.41
CA LEU A 445 28.28 17.37 79.02
C LEU A 445 27.36 18.59 79.02
N MET A 446 26.70 18.89 77.90
CA MET A 446 25.75 20.01 77.81
C MET A 446 24.54 19.82 78.73
N ARG A 447 24.02 18.58 78.86
CA ARG A 447 22.96 18.26 79.83
C ARG A 447 23.40 18.52 81.27
N LYS A 448 24.66 18.23 81.62
CA LYS A 448 25.23 18.51 82.95
C LYS A 448 25.50 20.00 83.19
N VAL A 449 25.74 20.79 82.14
CA VAL A 449 25.89 22.25 82.24
C VAL A 449 24.55 22.92 82.58
N GLY A 450 23.44 22.46 82.01
CA GLY A 450 22.09 22.96 82.31
C GLY A 450 21.96 24.48 82.11
N LYS A 451 21.49 25.21 83.13
CA LYS A 451 21.37 26.69 83.11
C LYS A 451 22.71 27.44 83.16
N GLY A 452 23.84 26.74 83.25
CA GLY A 452 25.18 27.36 83.19
C GLY A 452 25.62 28.15 84.43
N THR A 453 24.84 28.13 85.51
CA THR A 453 25.09 28.91 86.74
C THR A 453 25.86 28.16 87.83
N GLY A 454 26.18 26.88 87.63
CA GLY A 454 26.85 26.04 88.62
C GLY A 454 28.37 26.23 88.67
N LYS A 455 29.00 26.04 89.85
CA LYS A 455 30.46 26.13 90.04
C LYS A 455 31.29 25.26 89.08
N ARG A 456 30.75 24.13 88.62
CA ARG A 456 31.42 23.20 87.68
C ARG A 456 31.16 23.52 86.19
N ALA A 457 30.27 24.46 85.88
CA ALA A 457 29.87 24.77 84.51
C ALA A 457 31.05 25.24 83.63
N PRO A 458 31.97 26.10 84.08
CA PRO A 458 33.11 26.51 83.26
C PRO A 458 34.00 25.34 82.84
N ARG A 459 34.26 24.41 83.76
CA ARG A 459 35.06 23.20 83.49
C ARG A 459 34.37 22.25 82.52
N LEU A 460 33.06 22.02 82.71
CA LEU A 460 32.28 21.16 81.81
C LEU A 460 32.18 21.75 80.40
N LEU A 461 32.04 23.08 80.28
CA LEU A 461 32.08 23.78 79.00
C LEU A 461 33.44 23.67 78.31
N ALA A 462 34.55 23.75 79.07
CA ALA A 462 35.88 23.55 78.50
C ALA A 462 36.08 22.13 77.97
N GLU A 463 35.58 21.10 78.66
CA GLU A 463 35.59 19.72 78.14
C GLU A 463 34.68 19.55 76.93
N ALA A 464 33.50 20.18 76.93
CA ALA A 464 32.60 20.16 75.78
C ALA A 464 33.25 20.79 74.54
N ARG A 465 33.95 21.92 74.70
CA ARG A 465 34.69 22.60 73.63
C ARG A 465 35.76 21.72 72.97
N LYS A 466 36.43 20.85 73.74
CA LYS A 466 37.41 19.91 73.16
C LYS A 466 36.80 18.91 72.18
N LEU A 467 35.52 18.57 72.36
CA LEU A 467 34.81 17.62 71.51
C LEU A 467 34.21 18.27 70.24
N ILE A 468 34.05 19.60 70.25
CA ILE A 468 33.38 20.34 69.18
C ILE A 468 34.06 20.18 67.81
N PRO A 469 35.40 20.25 67.65
CA PRO A 469 36.04 20.02 66.35
C PRO A 469 35.70 18.65 65.75
N ILE A 470 35.63 17.60 66.58
CA ILE A 470 35.25 16.25 66.13
C ILE A 470 33.76 16.22 65.80
N CYS A 471 32.90 16.82 66.63
CA CYS A 471 31.46 16.88 66.38
C CYS A 471 31.14 17.64 65.08
N GLN A 472 31.88 18.71 64.78
CA GLN A 472 31.69 19.52 63.58
C GLN A 472 31.90 18.71 62.30
N THR A 473 32.89 17.80 62.28
CA THR A 473 33.10 16.90 61.12
C THR A 473 31.95 15.91 60.90
N ALA A 474 31.15 15.64 61.94
CA ALA A 474 30.02 14.74 61.85
C ALA A 474 28.75 15.47 61.43
N VAL A 475 28.44 16.62 62.03
CA VAL A 475 27.17 17.35 61.83
C VAL A 475 27.36 18.45 60.78
N PRO A 476 26.63 18.43 59.65
CA PRO A 476 26.89 19.33 58.53
C PRO A 476 26.38 20.76 58.77
N VAL A 477 25.34 20.90 59.58
CA VAL A 477 24.61 22.16 59.78
C VAL A 477 24.43 22.38 61.27
N TRP A 478 24.82 23.56 61.73
CA TRP A 478 24.75 23.96 63.13
C TRP A 478 23.86 25.18 63.26
N ILE A 479 22.78 25.05 64.04
CA ILE A 479 21.81 26.11 64.29
C ILE A 479 21.88 26.48 65.77
N MET A 480 22.35 27.69 66.08
CA MET A 480 22.42 28.18 67.47
C MET A 480 22.48 29.71 67.55
N PRO A 481 22.09 30.31 68.68
CA PRO A 481 22.26 31.75 68.93
C PRO A 481 23.74 32.16 68.97
N LEU A 482 24.05 33.42 68.64
CA LEU A 482 25.43 33.97 68.67
C LEU A 482 26.14 33.78 70.01
N SER A 483 25.42 33.92 71.13
CA SER A 483 25.99 33.71 72.47
C SER A 483 26.47 32.27 72.69
N TYR A 484 25.86 31.28 72.04
CA TYR A 484 26.30 29.89 72.08
C TYR A 484 27.49 29.65 71.16
N VAL A 485 27.57 30.36 70.03
CA VAL A 485 28.72 30.30 69.13
C VAL A 485 29.99 30.67 69.89
N ALA A 486 29.98 31.83 70.56
CA ALA A 486 31.12 32.32 71.34
C ALA A 486 31.52 31.39 72.51
N ARG A 487 30.57 30.61 73.06
CA ARG A 487 30.82 29.70 74.19
C ARG A 487 31.33 28.33 73.78
N ASN A 488 30.96 27.87 72.59
CA ASN A 488 31.14 26.47 72.18
C ASN A 488 32.23 26.28 71.11
N PHE A 489 32.45 27.25 70.22
CA PHE A 489 33.45 27.11 69.17
C PHE A 489 34.76 27.82 69.53
N ASP A 490 35.87 27.25 69.06
CA ASP A 490 37.17 27.91 69.02
C ASP A 490 37.34 28.53 67.64
N MET A 491 37.19 29.84 67.55
CA MET A 491 37.24 30.60 66.29
C MET A 491 38.52 30.36 65.47
N LYS A 492 39.64 30.01 66.12
CA LYS A 492 40.92 29.73 65.40
C LYS A 492 40.94 28.36 64.73
N ARG A 493 40.14 27.41 65.24
CA ARG A 493 40.16 26.00 64.80
C ARG A 493 38.92 25.62 64.02
N ASN A 494 37.77 26.17 64.39
CA ASN A 494 36.49 25.87 63.77
C ASN A 494 36.26 26.81 62.57
N ARG A 495 36.06 26.22 61.39
CA ARG A 495 35.73 26.89 60.14
C ARG A 495 34.51 26.26 59.50
N PHE A 496 33.74 27.04 58.76
CA PHE A 496 32.54 26.63 58.05
C PHE A 496 32.63 27.11 56.61
N ASP A 497 32.22 26.26 55.67
CA ASP A 497 32.15 26.65 54.26
C ASP A 497 31.19 27.83 54.07
N VAL A 498 30.07 27.82 54.81
CA VAL A 498 29.04 28.87 54.78
C VAL A 498 28.55 29.19 56.20
N VAL A 499 28.47 30.47 56.52
CA VAL A 499 27.81 30.99 57.72
C VAL A 499 26.60 31.82 57.31
N ILE A 500 25.43 31.49 57.85
CA ILE A 500 24.19 32.25 57.62
C ILE A 500 23.84 32.96 58.92
N ILE A 501 23.72 34.28 58.86
CA ILE A 501 23.26 35.12 59.95
C ILE A 501 21.82 35.52 59.61
N ASP A 502 20.87 34.83 60.23
CA ASP A 502 19.44 35.15 60.12
C ASP A 502 19.06 36.24 61.13
N GLU A 503 18.05 37.05 60.82
CA GLU A 503 17.67 38.25 61.59
C GLU A 503 18.86 39.18 61.87
N ALA A 504 19.74 39.35 60.88
CA ALA A 504 20.99 40.08 60.99
C ALA A 504 20.81 41.56 61.35
N SER A 505 19.64 42.15 61.11
CA SER A 505 19.33 43.52 61.56
C SER A 505 19.19 43.61 63.09
N GLN A 506 18.91 42.50 63.77
CA GLN A 506 18.83 42.42 65.24
C GLN A 506 20.15 41.97 65.88
N ALA A 507 21.11 41.49 65.08
CA ALA A 507 22.42 41.06 65.55
C ALA A 507 23.39 42.24 65.57
N ASP A 508 23.91 42.57 66.77
CA ASP A 508 24.97 43.56 66.94
C ASP A 508 26.31 43.06 66.37
N ILE A 509 27.35 43.84 66.60
CA ILE A 509 28.69 43.57 66.08
C ILE A 509 29.33 42.28 66.59
N THR A 510 28.80 41.66 67.66
CA THR A 510 29.29 40.36 68.13
C THR A 510 29.12 39.27 67.06
N ALA A 511 28.24 39.48 66.08
CA ALA A 511 28.10 38.62 64.91
C ALA A 511 29.37 38.49 64.07
N LEU A 512 30.33 39.43 64.15
CA LEU A 512 31.64 39.33 63.49
C LEU A 512 32.41 38.07 63.89
N MET A 513 32.17 37.53 65.10
CA MET A 513 32.74 36.24 65.50
C MET A 513 32.27 35.10 64.59
N ALA A 514 31.01 35.13 64.15
CA ALA A 514 30.47 34.14 63.22
C ALA A 514 31.02 34.37 61.81
N VAL A 515 31.08 35.63 61.37
CA VAL A 515 31.68 36.02 60.08
C VAL A 515 33.11 35.49 59.94
N TYR A 516 33.93 35.63 60.99
CA TYR A 516 35.32 35.17 61.00
C TYR A 516 35.49 33.66 60.77
N MET A 517 34.49 32.86 61.12
CA MET A 517 34.56 31.40 60.97
C MET A 517 34.06 30.91 59.61
N GLY A 518 33.46 31.77 58.77
CA GLY A 518 32.90 31.40 57.48
C GLY A 518 33.83 31.74 56.31
N ASP A 519 33.96 30.82 55.37
CA ASP A 519 34.60 31.10 54.07
C ASP A 519 33.64 31.91 53.17
N GLN A 520 32.34 31.62 53.26
CA GLN A 520 31.26 32.44 52.70
C GLN A 520 30.28 32.84 53.80
N VAL A 521 29.75 34.07 53.71
CA VAL A 521 28.82 34.62 54.71
C VAL A 521 27.57 35.14 54.00
N VAL A 522 26.41 34.66 54.46
CA VAL A 522 25.10 35.14 54.03
C VAL A 522 24.48 35.91 55.17
N VAL A 523 24.18 37.18 54.93
CA VAL A 523 23.56 38.09 55.90
C VAL A 523 22.11 38.26 55.49
N VAL A 524 21.19 37.73 56.28
CA VAL A 524 19.74 37.79 56.02
C VAL A 524 19.10 38.66 57.09
N GLY A 525 18.46 39.74 56.67
CA GLY A 525 17.84 40.68 57.59
C GLY A 525 17.04 41.73 56.83
N ASP A 526 16.46 42.65 57.60
CA ASP A 526 15.62 43.73 57.10
C ASP A 526 15.87 44.97 57.96
N ASP A 527 16.34 46.05 57.35
CA ASP A 527 16.64 47.32 58.02
C ASP A 527 15.40 48.12 58.40
N GLU A 528 14.23 47.79 57.84
CA GLU A 528 12.95 48.37 58.22
C GLU A 528 12.36 47.67 59.47
N GLN A 529 13.01 46.61 59.96
CA GLN A 529 12.66 45.91 61.19
C GLN A 529 13.51 46.38 62.38
N VAL A 530 13.29 45.74 63.55
CA VAL A 530 13.88 46.18 64.82
C VAL A 530 15.42 46.12 64.74
N SER A 531 16.08 47.22 65.07
CA SER A 531 17.54 47.30 65.21
C SER A 531 18.00 47.01 66.65
N PRO A 532 19.27 46.63 66.88
CA PRO A 532 19.76 46.28 68.21
C PRO A 532 19.69 47.51 69.11
N THR A 533 19.10 47.37 70.29
CA THR A 533 19.02 48.49 71.24
C THR A 533 20.21 48.42 72.19
N ALA A 534 21.14 49.37 72.08
CA ALA A 534 22.32 49.50 72.96
C ALA A 534 21.96 50.02 74.37
N VAL A 535 20.94 49.46 75.01
CA VAL A 535 20.49 49.90 76.34
C VAL A 535 21.53 49.51 77.39
N GLY A 536 22.16 50.51 78.01
CA GLY A 536 23.11 50.32 79.12
C GLY A 536 24.60 50.24 78.73
N GLN A 537 24.96 50.51 77.47
CA GLN A 537 26.35 50.62 77.06
C GLN A 537 26.98 51.94 77.54
N ARG A 538 28.17 51.86 78.15
CA ARG A 538 28.98 53.04 78.51
C ARG A 538 29.74 53.51 77.27
N VAL A 539 29.12 54.43 76.53
CA VAL A 539 29.63 54.93 75.24
C VAL A 539 31.08 55.40 75.34
N ASP A 540 31.44 56.12 76.40
CA ASP A 540 32.81 56.60 76.63
C ASP A 540 33.84 55.46 76.74
N GLU A 541 33.48 54.32 77.34
CA GLU A 541 34.38 53.15 77.43
C GLU A 541 34.54 52.46 76.06
N ILE A 542 33.49 52.46 75.25
CA ILE A 542 33.51 51.87 73.91
C ILE A 542 34.38 52.72 72.98
N ASP A 543 34.22 54.05 73.00
CA ASP A 543 35.02 54.96 72.18
C ASP A 543 36.52 54.84 72.53
N HIS A 544 36.85 54.74 73.81
CA HIS A 544 38.24 54.45 74.24
C HIS A 544 38.78 53.13 73.69
N LEU A 545 37.97 52.06 73.70
CA LEU A 545 38.37 50.75 73.15
C LEU A 545 38.54 50.78 71.63
N ILE A 546 37.71 51.55 70.91
CA ILE A 546 37.82 51.75 69.47
C ILE A 546 39.13 52.46 69.13
N ASP A 547 39.43 53.57 69.82
CA ASP A 547 40.66 54.36 69.61
C ASP A 547 41.94 53.60 69.97
N GLU A 548 41.88 52.69 70.94
CA GLU A 548 43.01 51.85 71.34
C GLU A 548 43.23 50.68 70.37
N HIS A 549 42.19 49.93 70.03
CA HIS A 549 42.32 48.61 69.39
C HIS A 549 41.98 48.57 67.90
N LEU A 550 41.21 49.52 67.36
CA LEU A 550 40.75 49.50 65.97
C LEU A 550 41.49 50.49 65.05
N ARG A 551 42.71 50.89 65.42
CA ARG A 551 43.53 51.81 64.61
C ARG A 551 43.82 51.23 63.22
N GLY A 552 43.52 52.01 62.18
CA GLY A 552 43.73 51.63 60.79
C GLY A 552 42.63 50.76 60.19
N ILE A 553 41.56 50.46 60.94
CA ILE A 553 40.38 49.77 60.41
C ILE A 553 39.45 50.82 59.77
N PRO A 554 39.02 50.64 58.50
CA PRO A 554 38.06 51.53 57.86
C PRO A 554 36.76 51.59 58.66
N LEU A 555 36.23 52.81 58.83
CA LEU A 555 34.98 53.06 59.55
C LEU A 555 34.99 52.52 60.99
N ALA A 556 36.14 52.53 61.69
CA ALA A 556 36.27 52.01 63.06
C ALA A 556 35.19 52.52 64.05
N ASN A 557 34.75 53.76 63.91
CA ASN A 557 33.71 54.36 64.76
C ASN A 557 32.30 53.75 64.54
N MET A 558 32.11 53.00 63.44
CA MET A 558 30.87 52.24 63.17
C MET A 558 30.85 50.88 63.88
N TYR A 559 31.95 50.49 64.55
CA TYR A 559 32.05 49.22 65.25
C TYR A 559 31.52 49.30 66.70
N ASP A 560 30.55 50.18 66.94
CA ASP A 560 29.86 50.30 68.23
C ASP A 560 28.75 49.25 68.37
N GLY A 561 28.17 49.14 69.56
CA GLY A 561 27.08 48.19 69.80
C GLY A 561 25.70 48.67 69.32
N LYS A 562 25.63 49.76 68.54
CA LYS A 562 24.37 50.32 68.02
C LYS A 562 24.13 49.91 66.57
N LEU A 563 25.19 49.63 65.81
CA LEU A 563 25.08 49.13 64.45
C LEU A 563 24.90 47.62 64.41
N SER A 564 23.98 47.17 63.56
CA SER A 564 23.79 45.76 63.27
C SER A 564 24.78 45.29 62.21
N ILE A 565 25.03 43.98 62.18
CA ILE A 565 25.87 43.38 61.14
C ILE A 565 25.24 43.52 59.75
N TYR A 566 23.91 43.59 59.64
CA TYR A 566 23.21 43.89 58.39
C TYR A 566 23.52 45.31 57.89
N SER A 567 23.42 46.31 58.77
CA SER A 567 23.75 47.69 58.42
C SER A 567 25.22 47.85 58.03
N LEU A 568 26.12 47.17 58.75
CA LEU A 568 27.55 47.14 58.41
C LEU A 568 27.78 46.52 57.02
N ALA A 569 27.17 45.37 56.72
CA ALA A 569 27.28 44.73 55.42
C ALA A 569 26.78 45.64 54.28
N ARG A 570 25.67 46.34 54.49
CA ARG A 570 25.08 47.27 53.50
C ARG A 570 25.96 48.47 53.18
N THR A 571 26.90 48.86 54.06
CA THR A 571 27.88 49.91 53.72
C THR A 571 28.81 49.51 52.57
N THR A 572 28.99 48.20 52.36
CA THR A 572 29.94 47.64 51.40
C THR A 572 29.27 46.89 50.26
N PHE A 573 28.11 46.27 50.52
CA PHE A 573 27.43 45.37 49.58
C PHE A 573 26.00 45.83 49.29
N GLU A 574 25.54 45.60 48.05
CA GLU A 574 24.15 45.84 47.67
C GLU A 574 23.24 44.69 48.13
N PRO A 575 22.16 44.95 48.89
CA PRO A 575 21.25 43.91 49.36
C PRO A 575 20.34 43.41 48.23
N VAL A 576 20.04 42.11 48.25
CA VAL A 576 19.05 41.50 47.34
C VAL A 576 17.71 41.42 48.06
N CYS A 577 16.72 42.19 47.59
CA CYS A 577 15.37 42.22 48.17
C CYS A 577 14.49 41.09 47.61
N LEU A 578 13.91 40.29 48.50
CA LEU A 578 12.89 39.29 48.14
C LEU A 578 11.52 39.99 48.04
N LEU A 579 10.92 39.94 46.86
CA LEU A 579 9.70 40.71 46.57
C LEU A 579 8.41 40.00 46.99
N GLU A 580 8.42 38.68 47.12
CA GLU A 580 7.19 37.89 47.26
C GLU A 580 6.83 37.64 48.74
N HIS A 581 5.60 38.01 49.12
CA HIS A 581 5.10 37.85 50.49
C HIS A 581 3.96 36.85 50.58
N PHE A 582 4.20 35.78 51.34
CA PHE A 582 3.29 34.65 51.48
C PHE A 582 2.59 34.57 52.85
N ARG A 583 3.00 35.38 53.84
CA ARG A 583 2.54 35.22 55.23
C ARG A 583 1.16 35.83 55.48
N CYS A 584 0.95 37.08 55.11
CA CYS A 584 -0.28 37.82 55.38
C CYS A 584 -1.04 38.10 54.08
N VAL A 585 -2.36 38.24 54.19
CA VAL A 585 -3.22 38.69 53.06
C VAL A 585 -2.90 40.13 52.70
N SER A 586 -3.18 40.50 51.44
CA SER A 586 -2.87 41.83 50.90
C SER A 586 -3.28 43.00 51.83
N PRO A 587 -4.50 43.04 52.42
CA PRO A 587 -4.90 44.19 53.24
C PRO A 587 -4.10 44.38 54.54
N ILE A 588 -3.40 43.36 55.02
CA ILE A 588 -2.54 43.48 56.21
C ILE A 588 -1.17 44.02 55.82
N ILE A 589 -0.51 43.38 54.84
CA ILE A 589 0.86 43.72 54.45
C ILE A 589 0.95 45.05 53.70
N GLN A 590 -0.11 45.47 53.03
CA GLN A 590 -0.10 46.66 52.18
C GLN A 590 0.26 47.94 52.95
N PHE A 591 -0.15 48.05 54.22
CA PHE A 591 0.23 49.18 55.09
C PHE A 591 1.75 49.30 55.22
N SER A 592 2.44 48.21 55.57
CA SER A 592 3.90 48.19 55.67
C SER A 592 4.57 48.29 54.29
N ASN A 593 3.98 47.71 53.26
CA ASN A 593 4.48 47.77 51.88
C ASN A 593 4.59 49.22 51.38
N GLU A 594 3.55 50.01 51.61
CA GLU A 594 3.52 51.43 51.24
C GLU A 594 4.44 52.27 52.12
N LEU A 595 4.42 52.03 53.44
CA LEU A 595 5.18 52.83 54.41
C LEU A 595 6.70 52.62 54.32
N SER A 596 7.15 51.37 54.24
CA SER A 596 8.57 50.99 54.38
C SER A 596 9.20 50.44 53.09
N TYR A 597 8.44 49.76 52.23
CA TYR A 597 9.00 49.03 51.07
C TYR A 597 8.68 49.66 49.71
N GLN A 598 8.14 50.89 49.68
CA GLN A 598 7.84 51.64 48.45
C GLN A 598 6.94 50.88 47.46
N GLY A 599 6.03 50.01 47.97
CA GLY A 599 5.12 49.22 47.15
C GLY A 599 5.78 48.06 46.39
N LYS A 600 7.05 47.72 46.67
CA LYS A 600 7.79 46.68 45.94
C LYS A 600 7.35 45.26 46.30
N ILE A 601 6.75 45.06 47.48
CA ILE A 601 6.32 43.74 47.95
C ILE A 601 5.06 43.30 47.20
N LYS A 602 5.07 42.05 46.73
CA LYS A 602 3.98 41.39 46.02
C LYS A 602 3.29 40.41 46.97
N PRO A 603 2.08 40.72 47.47
CA PRO A 603 1.31 39.79 48.28
C PRO A 603 0.79 38.65 47.38
N LEU A 604 1.16 37.41 47.72
CA LEU A 604 0.76 36.21 46.97
C LEU A 604 -0.21 35.31 47.74
N ARG A 605 -0.54 35.65 48.98
CA ARG A 605 -1.51 34.89 49.77
C ARG A 605 -2.93 35.21 49.30
N ASP A 606 -3.63 34.17 48.82
CA ASP A 606 -5.06 34.22 48.50
C ASP A 606 -5.88 34.51 49.78
N ASP A 607 -6.80 35.46 49.69
CA ASP A 607 -7.68 35.87 50.77
C ASP A 607 -9.05 35.19 50.71
N SER A 608 -9.37 34.47 49.63
CA SER A 608 -10.67 33.81 49.39
C SER A 608 -11.00 32.77 50.47
N GLU A 609 -10.01 32.01 50.92
CA GLU A 609 -10.16 30.98 51.96
C GLU A 609 -10.15 31.56 53.39
N VAL A 610 -9.88 32.86 53.56
CA VAL A 610 -9.78 33.47 54.89
C VAL A 610 -11.16 33.92 55.37
N LEU A 611 -11.76 33.07 56.20
CA LEU A 611 -13.08 33.30 56.81
C LEU A 611 -13.13 34.50 57.77
N ARG A 612 -12.00 34.84 58.40
CA ARG A 612 -11.92 35.91 59.41
C ARG A 612 -11.82 37.28 58.74
N ARG A 613 -12.94 38.00 58.66
CA ARG A 613 -13.05 39.34 58.09
C ARG A 613 -13.79 40.30 59.04
N PRO A 614 -13.45 41.60 59.07
CA PRO A 614 -12.34 42.25 58.38
C PRO A 614 -10.97 41.82 58.94
N PHE A 615 -9.91 41.90 58.12
CA PHE A 615 -8.58 41.41 58.49
C PHE A 615 -7.88 42.24 59.57
N THR A 616 -8.21 43.53 59.63
CA THR A 616 -7.71 44.47 60.63
C THR A 616 -8.88 45.26 61.20
N VAL A 617 -8.90 45.42 62.52
CA VAL A 617 -9.89 46.23 63.23
C VAL A 617 -9.15 47.20 64.12
N ALA A 618 -9.23 48.48 63.79
CA ALA A 618 -8.78 49.53 64.69
C ALA A 618 -9.82 49.69 65.81
N TYR A 619 -9.42 49.43 67.05
CA TYR A 619 -10.29 49.57 68.21
C TYR A 619 -9.77 50.66 69.14
N GLN A 620 -10.51 51.77 69.23
CA GLN A 620 -10.14 52.89 70.09
C GLN A 620 -10.78 52.75 71.47
N ILE A 621 -9.96 52.82 72.52
CA ILE A 621 -10.44 52.87 73.90
C ILE A 621 -10.53 54.32 74.35
N LYS A 622 -11.73 54.73 74.79
CA LYS A 622 -12.04 56.12 75.15
C LYS A 622 -11.59 56.50 76.56
N SER A 623 -11.32 55.52 77.42
CA SER A 623 -10.89 55.69 78.81
C SER A 623 -9.47 55.17 79.02
N LEU A 624 -8.66 55.90 79.79
CA LEU A 624 -7.32 55.50 80.17
C LEU A 624 -7.28 55.24 81.69
N SER A 625 -7.07 53.98 82.08
CA SER A 625 -6.84 53.59 83.49
C SER A 625 -5.46 52.95 83.61
N ARG A 626 -4.44 53.81 83.74
CA ARG A 626 -3.04 53.40 83.77
C ARG A 626 -2.55 53.23 85.21
N SER A 627 -1.98 52.06 85.51
CA SER A 627 -1.25 51.78 86.74
C SER A 627 0.14 51.26 86.35
N GLY A 628 1.17 52.11 86.49
CA GLY A 628 2.53 51.79 86.04
C GLY A 628 2.62 51.55 84.54
N LYS A 629 3.12 50.38 84.14
CA LYS A 629 3.21 49.94 82.74
C LYS A 629 1.97 49.17 82.27
N VAL A 630 0.89 49.18 83.05
CA VAL A 630 -0.36 48.48 82.74
C VAL A 630 -1.49 49.46 82.44
N ASN A 631 -2.11 49.35 81.28
CA ASN A 631 -3.40 49.99 80.96
C ASN A 631 -4.51 48.95 81.15
N LYS A 632 -5.28 49.10 82.23
CA LYS A 632 -6.30 48.11 82.62
C LYS A 632 -7.45 48.04 81.61
N GLU A 633 -7.91 49.18 81.11
CA GLU A 633 -9.03 49.22 80.15
C GLU A 633 -8.66 48.51 78.84
N GLU A 634 -7.44 48.73 78.33
CA GLU A 634 -6.91 47.99 77.18
C GLU A 634 -6.78 46.51 77.45
N ALA A 635 -6.25 46.14 78.62
CA ALA A 635 -6.09 44.73 78.95
C ALA A 635 -7.44 44.00 79.05
N PHE A 636 -8.44 44.64 79.65
CA PHE A 636 -9.80 44.11 79.72
C PHE A 636 -10.44 43.99 78.33
N ALA A 637 -10.30 45.02 77.49
CA ALA A 637 -10.84 44.99 76.13
C ALA A 637 -10.20 43.88 75.29
N VAL A 638 -8.88 43.76 75.31
CA VAL A 638 -8.15 42.71 74.57
C VAL A 638 -8.54 41.32 75.07
N ALA A 639 -8.55 41.10 76.39
CA ALA A 639 -8.95 39.80 76.94
C ALA A 639 -10.41 39.45 76.58
N SER A 640 -11.32 40.43 76.64
CA SER A 640 -12.72 40.25 76.28
C SER A 640 -12.89 39.92 74.79
N LEU A 641 -12.15 40.61 73.91
CA LEU A 641 -12.16 40.35 72.46
C LEU A 641 -11.64 38.94 72.14
N LEU A 642 -10.58 38.49 72.80
CA LEU A 642 -10.04 37.14 72.60
C LEU A 642 -10.99 36.05 73.10
N ILE A 643 -11.66 36.27 74.24
CA ILE A 643 -12.67 35.35 74.76
C ILE A 643 -13.86 35.30 73.81
N ALA A 644 -14.40 36.46 73.41
CA ALA A 644 -15.50 36.52 72.46
C ALA A 644 -15.14 35.87 71.13
N ALA A 645 -13.91 36.08 70.63
CA ALA A 645 -13.40 35.43 69.43
C ALA A 645 -13.31 33.91 69.60
N SER A 646 -12.91 33.40 70.77
CA SER A 646 -12.81 31.95 71.01
C SER A 646 -14.15 31.22 70.92
N GLU A 647 -15.25 31.93 71.15
CA GLU A 647 -16.62 31.41 71.06
C GLU A 647 -17.16 31.43 69.62
N GLN A 648 -16.51 32.15 68.70
CA GLN A 648 -16.96 32.28 67.32
C GLN A 648 -16.50 31.08 66.46
N PRO A 649 -17.38 30.51 65.61
CA PRO A 649 -17.03 29.39 64.73
C PRO A 649 -15.85 29.67 63.79
N GLU A 650 -15.73 30.90 63.29
CA GLU A 650 -14.68 31.36 62.37
C GLU A 650 -13.28 31.30 62.99
N TYR A 651 -13.22 31.26 64.32
CA TYR A 651 -11.99 31.18 65.07
C TYR A 651 -11.72 29.78 65.60
N LYS A 652 -12.56 28.75 65.37
CA LYS A 652 -12.45 27.42 65.98
C LYS A 652 -11.02 26.82 66.01
N ASP A 653 -10.25 26.97 64.94
CA ASP A 653 -8.87 26.45 64.82
C ASP A 653 -7.78 27.55 64.93
N ALA A 654 -8.15 28.76 65.35
CA ALA A 654 -7.25 29.89 65.49
C ALA A 654 -6.39 29.79 66.76
N THR A 655 -5.12 30.16 66.62
CA THR A 655 -4.23 30.49 67.74
C THR A 655 -4.22 32.00 67.99
N PHE A 656 -3.95 32.43 69.21
CA PHE A 656 -3.88 33.84 69.58
C PHE A 656 -2.48 34.28 69.97
N GLY A 657 -2.13 35.53 69.65
CA GLY A 657 -0.89 36.17 70.10
C GLY A 657 -1.16 37.61 70.50
N VAL A 658 -0.59 38.07 71.60
CA VAL A 658 -0.78 39.44 72.11
C VAL A 658 0.56 40.15 72.21
N ILE A 659 0.69 41.26 71.47
CA ILE A 659 1.89 42.09 71.51
C ILE A 659 1.56 43.39 72.25
N SER A 660 2.35 43.72 73.27
CA SER A 660 2.24 44.99 74.00
C SER A 660 3.51 45.82 73.86
N MET A 661 3.36 47.07 73.44
CA MET A 661 4.46 48.03 73.27
C MET A 661 4.87 48.73 74.59
N VAL A 662 4.10 48.59 75.68
CA VAL A 662 4.36 49.30 76.96
C VAL A 662 5.30 48.52 77.89
N GLY A 663 5.21 47.18 77.86
CA GLY A 663 6.08 46.30 78.63
C GLY A 663 5.45 44.93 78.94
N SER A 664 6.26 44.01 79.46
CA SER A 664 5.83 42.64 79.79
C SER A 664 4.75 42.59 80.89
N GLU A 665 4.69 43.60 81.76
CA GLU A 665 3.66 43.71 82.80
C GLU A 665 2.23 43.76 82.21
N GLN A 666 2.04 44.45 81.09
CA GLN A 666 0.75 44.52 80.40
C GLN A 666 0.34 43.14 79.84
N ALA A 667 1.29 42.45 79.20
CA ALA A 667 1.06 41.12 78.65
C ALA A 667 0.71 40.11 79.76
N LEU A 668 1.45 40.11 80.87
CA LEU A 668 1.17 39.26 82.04
C LEU A 668 -0.19 39.57 82.65
N TYR A 669 -0.59 40.85 82.68
CA TYR A 669 -1.91 41.22 83.18
C TYR A 669 -3.04 40.72 82.26
N ILE A 670 -2.89 40.84 80.94
CA ILE A 670 -3.82 40.27 79.95
C ILE A 670 -3.89 38.74 80.11
N GLU A 671 -2.74 38.08 80.26
CA GLU A 671 -2.66 36.64 80.48
C GLU A 671 -3.43 36.24 81.75
N SER A 672 -3.27 37.00 82.84
CA SER A 672 -3.99 36.74 84.09
C SER A 672 -5.51 36.86 83.93
N LEU A 673 -5.98 37.81 83.11
CA LEU A 673 -7.40 37.98 82.80
C LEU A 673 -7.92 36.83 81.95
N LEU A 674 -7.17 36.42 80.92
CA LEU A 674 -7.52 35.27 80.09
C LEU A 674 -7.60 33.99 80.91
N ARG A 675 -6.60 33.70 81.75
CA ARG A 675 -6.60 32.51 82.63
C ARG A 675 -7.75 32.53 83.63
N LYS A 676 -8.22 33.71 84.03
CA LYS A 676 -9.34 33.87 84.99
C LYS A 676 -10.71 33.67 84.33
N TYR A 677 -10.89 34.18 83.10
CA TYR A 677 -12.22 34.26 82.47
C TYR A 677 -12.40 33.32 81.26
N MET A 678 -11.32 32.76 80.70
CA MET A 678 -11.36 31.76 79.63
C MET A 678 -11.26 30.34 80.21
N PRO A 679 -12.01 29.35 79.71
CA PRO A 679 -11.84 27.95 80.13
C PRO A 679 -10.41 27.46 79.90
N ALA A 680 -9.85 26.69 80.85
CA ALA A 680 -8.45 26.25 80.78
C ALA A 680 -8.15 25.35 79.56
N THR A 681 -9.12 24.53 79.13
CA THR A 681 -9.02 23.72 77.92
C THR A 681 -8.91 24.58 76.66
N GLU A 682 -9.72 25.64 76.61
CA GLU A 682 -9.73 26.60 75.51
C GLU A 682 -8.41 27.36 75.45
N TYR A 683 -7.96 27.90 76.60
CA TYR A 683 -6.68 28.61 76.68
C TYR A 683 -5.49 27.79 76.16
N VAL A 684 -5.43 26.49 76.48
CA VAL A 684 -4.38 25.58 75.98
C VAL A 684 -4.56 25.29 74.49
N GLN A 685 -5.79 25.04 74.03
CA GLN A 685 -6.10 24.81 72.62
C GLN A 685 -5.70 26.01 71.74
N ARG A 686 -5.93 27.23 72.23
CA ARG A 686 -5.60 28.49 71.54
C ARG A 686 -4.10 28.81 71.48
N ARG A 687 -3.25 28.09 72.23
CA ARG A 687 -1.80 28.34 72.29
C ARG A 687 -1.47 29.82 72.41
N VAL A 688 -2.10 30.51 73.36
CA VAL A 688 -1.95 31.96 73.50
C VAL A 688 -0.48 32.31 73.77
N LEU A 689 0.11 33.12 72.89
CA LEU A 689 1.51 33.57 72.95
C LEU A 689 1.64 35.03 73.39
#